data_AF-Q9QZ71-F1
#
_entry.id   AF-Q9QZ71-F1
#
_cell.length_a   1.000
_cell.length_b   1.000
_cell.length_c   1.000
_cell.angle_alpha   90.00
_cell.angle_beta   90.00
_cell.angle_gamma   90.00
#
_symmetry.space_group_name_H-M   'P 1'
#
loop_
_entity.id
_entity.type
_entity.pdbx_description
1 polymer ?
#
loop_
_entity_poly.entity_id
_entity_poly.type
_entity_poly.pdbx_seq_one_letter_code
_entity_poly.pdbx_strand_id
1 'polypeptide(L)'
;MKFAEHLSAHITPEWRKQYIQYEAFKDMLYSAQDQAPSVEVTDEDTVKRYFAKFEEKFFQTCEKELAKINTFYSEKLAEAQRRFATLQNELQSSLDVQKESSGVTTLRQRRKPVFHLSHEERVQHRNIKDLKLAFSEFYLSLILLQNYQNLNFTGFRKILKKHDKILETSRGADWRVIHVEVAPFYTCKKINQLISETEAVVTNELEDGDRQKAMKRLRVPPLGAAQPAPAWTTFRVGLFCGIFIVLNITLVFAAVFKLETDRTVWPLIRIYRGGFLLIEFLFLLGINTYGWRQAGVNHVLIFELNPRNNLSHQHLFEIAGFLGILWCLSLLACFFAPISVIPIYVYPLALYGLMVFFLINPTKTFYYKSRFWLLKLLFRVFTAPFHKVGFADFWLADQLNSLSVILMDLEYMICFYSFELKWDESKGLLPNDPQEPEFCHKYSYGVRAIVQCIPAWLRFIQCLRRYRDTRRAFPHLVNAGKYSTTFFTVTFAALYSTHKEQNHSDTVVFFYLWVFFCIISSCYTLIWDLKMDWGLFDKNAGENTFLREEIVYPQKAYYYCAIIEDVILRFAWTIQISITATTFKPHVGDIIATVFAPLEVFRRFVWNFFRLENEHLNNCGEFRAVRDISVAPLNADDQTLLEQMMDQEDGVRNRQKNRSWKYNQSISLRRPRLASQSKARDTKVLIEDTDDEANT
;
A
#
# COMPACT_ATOMS: atom_id res chain seq x y z
N MET A 1 19.01 26.44 2.04
CA MET A 1 19.04 25.09 1.47
C MET A 1 19.82 25.11 0.17
N LYS A 2 20.79 24.22 -0.01
CA LYS A 2 21.53 24.10 -1.29
C LYS A 2 20.56 23.63 -2.38
N PHE A 3 20.81 23.96 -3.65
CA PHE A 3 19.87 23.56 -4.71
C PHE A 3 19.74 22.04 -4.87
N ALA A 4 20.83 21.29 -4.69
CA ALA A 4 20.78 19.83 -4.74
C ALA A 4 19.81 19.25 -3.70
N GLU A 5 19.85 19.76 -2.46
CA GLU A 5 18.91 19.41 -1.39
C GLU A 5 17.47 19.80 -1.75
N HIS A 6 17.27 21.00 -2.28
CA HIS A 6 15.96 21.46 -2.73
C HIS A 6 15.40 20.60 -3.88
N LEU A 7 16.24 20.28 -4.87
CA LEU A 7 15.86 19.43 -5.98
C LEU A 7 15.46 18.04 -5.46
N SER A 8 16.29 17.42 -4.61
CA SER A 8 15.99 16.13 -3.98
C SER A 8 14.66 16.14 -3.20
N ALA A 9 14.40 17.20 -2.43
CA ALA A 9 13.19 17.32 -1.62
C ALA A 9 11.90 17.58 -2.42
N HIS A 10 12.00 18.13 -3.64
CA HIS A 10 10.85 18.53 -4.45
C HIS A 10 10.65 17.69 -5.72
N ILE A 11 11.50 16.70 -5.98
CA ILE A 11 11.33 15.75 -7.08
C ILE A 11 10.11 14.84 -6.83
N THR A 12 9.37 14.54 -7.89
CA THR A 12 8.40 13.43 -7.90
C THR A 12 9.16 12.09 -7.90
N PRO A 13 9.05 11.24 -6.87
CA PRO A 13 9.82 10.00 -6.74
C PRO A 13 9.78 9.11 -7.99
N GLU A 14 8.59 8.92 -8.56
CA GLU A 14 8.35 8.06 -9.71
C GLU A 14 8.94 8.61 -11.02
N TRP A 15 9.34 9.89 -11.03
CA TRP A 15 9.97 10.53 -12.19
C TRP A 15 11.45 10.85 -11.95
N ARG A 16 12.05 10.38 -10.84
CA ARG A 16 13.41 10.75 -10.41
C ARG A 16 14.44 10.66 -11.54
N LYS A 17 14.42 9.59 -12.33
CA LYS A 17 15.35 9.35 -13.46
C LYS A 17 15.18 10.34 -14.63
N GLN A 18 14.02 10.97 -14.73
CA GLN A 18 13.67 11.90 -15.80
C GLN A 18 14.06 13.34 -15.47
N TYR A 19 14.43 13.64 -14.23
CA TYR A 19 15.00 14.96 -13.89
C TYR A 19 16.45 15.08 -14.36
N ILE A 20 16.92 16.32 -14.44
CA ILE A 20 18.33 16.63 -14.66
C ILE A 20 19.21 15.99 -13.58
N GLN A 21 20.27 15.31 -14.00
CA GLN A 21 21.29 14.76 -13.12
C GLN A 21 22.22 15.85 -12.54
N TYR A 22 21.66 16.78 -11.77
CA TYR A 22 22.36 17.98 -11.29
C TYR A 22 23.65 17.67 -10.50
N GLU A 23 23.64 16.64 -9.65
CA GLU A 23 24.82 16.26 -8.86
C GLU A 23 25.92 15.68 -9.76
N ALA A 24 25.57 14.84 -10.75
CA ALA A 24 26.54 14.29 -11.70
C ALA A 24 27.22 15.39 -12.53
N PHE A 25 26.48 16.42 -12.95
CA PHE A 25 27.09 17.58 -13.61
C PHE A 25 27.99 18.40 -12.67
N LYS A 26 27.60 18.52 -11.40
CA LYS A 26 28.39 19.25 -10.40
C LYS A 26 29.72 18.51 -10.16
N ASP A 27 29.69 17.19 -10.04
CA ASP A 27 30.88 16.35 -9.89
C ASP A 27 31.75 16.38 -11.15
N MET A 28 31.13 16.40 -12.34
CA MET A 28 31.83 16.58 -13.61
C MET A 28 32.60 17.91 -13.65
N LEU A 29 32.00 19.01 -13.19
CA LEU A 29 32.66 20.33 -13.13
C LEU A 29 33.81 20.39 -12.11
N TYR A 30 33.62 19.83 -10.91
CA TYR A 30 34.69 19.79 -9.91
C TYR A 30 35.83 18.87 -10.32
N SER A 31 35.52 17.69 -10.86
CA SER A 31 36.56 16.78 -11.38
C SER A 31 37.38 17.43 -12.49
N ALA A 32 36.75 18.23 -13.35
CA ALA A 32 37.47 18.95 -14.40
C ALA A 32 38.43 20.00 -13.85
N GLN A 33 38.02 20.72 -12.79
CA GLN A 33 38.86 21.69 -12.09
C GLN A 33 40.02 21.02 -11.36
N ASP A 34 39.76 19.91 -10.66
CA ASP A 34 40.76 19.20 -9.85
C ASP A 34 41.79 18.44 -10.71
N GLN A 35 41.37 17.94 -11.88
CA GLN A 35 42.23 17.23 -12.83
C GLN A 35 42.88 18.15 -13.87
N ALA A 36 42.62 19.46 -13.81
CA ALA A 36 43.21 20.41 -14.74
C ALA A 36 44.74 20.44 -14.57
N PRO A 37 45.52 20.32 -15.66
CA PRO A 37 46.96 20.49 -15.61
C PRO A 37 47.31 21.89 -15.08
N SER A 38 48.29 21.98 -14.16
CA SER A 38 48.81 23.27 -13.74
C SER A 38 49.61 23.91 -14.87
N VAL A 39 49.42 25.23 -15.04
CA VAL A 39 50.20 26.06 -15.97
C VAL A 39 51.70 26.02 -15.62
N GLU A 40 52.06 25.68 -14.39
CA GLU A 40 53.45 25.53 -13.95
C GLU A 40 54.12 24.26 -14.50
N VAL A 41 53.33 23.23 -14.86
CA VAL A 41 53.82 21.90 -15.23
C VAL A 41 53.68 21.64 -16.74
N THR A 42 52.79 22.38 -17.42
CA THR A 42 52.45 22.17 -18.84
C THR A 42 52.27 23.50 -19.56
N ASP A 43 52.37 23.49 -20.89
CA ASP A 43 52.12 24.67 -21.72
C ASP A 43 50.65 25.13 -21.66
N GLU A 44 50.42 26.43 -21.81
CA GLU A 44 49.06 27.01 -21.81
C GLU A 44 48.14 26.39 -22.87
N ASP A 45 48.68 25.98 -24.02
CA ASP A 45 47.89 25.38 -25.09
C ASP A 45 47.35 24.00 -24.69
N THR A 46 48.12 23.22 -23.95
CA THR A 46 47.67 21.95 -23.35
C THR A 46 46.53 22.18 -22.36
N VAL A 47 46.62 23.20 -21.49
CA VAL A 47 45.54 23.55 -20.55
C VAL A 47 44.28 24.00 -21.30
N LYS A 48 44.41 24.85 -22.33
CA LYS A 48 43.29 25.29 -23.17
C LYS A 48 42.62 24.12 -23.91
N ARG A 49 43.41 23.21 -24.48
CA ARG A 49 42.90 22.00 -25.15
C ARG A 49 42.16 21.07 -24.18
N TYR A 50 42.67 20.94 -22.96
CA TYR A 50 42.02 20.16 -21.91
C TYR A 50 40.62 20.71 -21.58
N PHE A 51 40.52 22.02 -21.31
CA PHE A 51 39.22 22.64 -21.02
C PHE A 51 38.27 22.65 -22.22
N ALA A 52 38.77 22.86 -23.43
CA ALA A 52 37.95 22.79 -24.65
C ALA A 52 37.32 21.39 -24.84
N LYS A 53 38.10 20.32 -24.62
CA LYS A 53 37.61 18.94 -24.68
C LYS A 53 36.60 18.63 -23.58
N PHE A 54 36.83 19.17 -22.38
CA PHE A 54 35.90 19.06 -21.27
C PHE A 54 34.56 19.77 -21.57
N GLU A 55 34.61 21.02 -22.04
CA GLU A 55 33.43 21.81 -22.40
C GLU A 55 32.59 21.08 -23.45
N GLU A 56 33.22 20.53 -24.49
CA GLU A 56 32.51 19.75 -25.51
C GLU A 56 31.75 18.58 -24.89
N LYS A 57 32.41 17.79 -24.02
CA LYS A 57 31.79 16.67 -23.30
C LYS A 57 30.66 17.14 -22.37
N PHE A 58 30.85 18.26 -21.69
CA PHE A 58 29.87 18.85 -20.78
C PHE A 58 28.60 19.25 -21.53
N PHE A 59 28.72 20.01 -22.63
CA PHE A 59 27.57 20.44 -23.43
C PHE A 59 26.89 19.29 -24.17
N GLN A 60 27.63 18.29 -24.65
CA GLN A 60 27.03 17.05 -25.19
C GLN A 60 26.20 16.31 -24.12
N THR A 61 26.64 16.32 -22.87
CA THR A 61 25.89 15.72 -21.76
C THR A 61 24.66 16.56 -21.41
N CYS A 62 24.76 17.89 -21.43
CA CYS A 62 23.61 18.79 -21.28
C CYS A 62 22.56 18.58 -22.38
N GLU A 63 22.98 18.41 -23.64
CA GLU A 63 22.08 18.16 -24.76
C GLU A 63 21.31 16.84 -24.60
N LYS A 64 21.99 15.77 -24.18
CA LYS A 64 21.35 14.47 -23.89
C LYS A 64 20.30 14.58 -22.78
N GLU A 65 20.63 15.27 -21.69
CA GLU A 65 19.70 15.49 -20.57
C GLU A 65 18.53 16.39 -20.98
N LEU A 66 18.77 17.41 -21.81
CA LEU A 66 17.73 18.29 -22.34
C LEU A 66 16.77 17.53 -23.27
N ALA A 67 17.30 16.65 -24.14
CA ALA A 67 16.49 15.81 -25.02
C ALA A 67 15.61 14.83 -24.21
N LYS A 68 16.16 14.21 -23.16
CA LYS A 68 15.41 13.37 -22.21
C LYS A 68 14.25 14.14 -21.58
N ILE A 69 14.54 15.32 -21.03
CA ILE A 69 13.56 16.18 -20.36
C ILE A 69 12.46 16.64 -21.31
N ASN A 70 12.82 17.07 -22.52
CA ASN A 70 11.86 17.48 -23.54
C ASN A 70 10.94 16.33 -23.95
N THR A 71 11.50 15.14 -24.16
CA THR A 71 10.73 13.95 -24.55
C THR A 71 9.72 13.60 -23.47
N PHE A 72 10.19 13.44 -22.23
CA PHE A 72 9.32 13.08 -21.10
C PHE A 72 8.23 14.13 -20.83
N TYR A 73 8.59 15.43 -20.86
CA TYR A 73 7.62 16.51 -20.69
C TYR A 73 6.54 16.48 -21.77
N SER A 74 6.92 16.27 -23.03
CA SER A 74 5.98 16.24 -24.16
C SER A 74 5.03 15.05 -24.07
N GLU A 75 5.53 13.86 -23.70
CA GLU A 75 4.72 12.67 -23.46
C GLU A 75 3.70 12.89 -22.34
N LYS A 76 4.13 13.43 -21.18
CA LYS A 76 3.26 13.69 -20.04
C LYS A 76 2.26 14.81 -20.29
N LEU A 77 2.64 15.82 -21.06
CA LEU A 77 1.72 16.88 -21.47
C LEU A 77 0.62 16.34 -22.41
N ALA A 78 0.98 15.50 -23.38
CA ALA A 78 0.02 14.87 -24.29
C ALA A 78 -0.90 13.88 -23.55
N GLU A 79 -0.38 13.16 -22.56
CA GLU A 79 -1.18 12.35 -21.64
C GLU A 79 -2.18 13.20 -20.86
N ALA A 80 -1.73 14.34 -20.29
CA ALA A 80 -2.59 15.25 -19.55
C ALA A 80 -3.71 15.86 -20.41
N GLN A 81 -3.42 16.21 -21.67
CA GLN A 81 -4.43 16.71 -22.61
C GLN A 81 -5.52 15.67 -22.90
N ARG A 82 -5.12 14.41 -23.14
CA ARG A 82 -6.06 13.30 -23.35
C ARG A 82 -6.92 13.07 -22.11
N ARG A 83 -6.30 12.99 -20.93
CA ARG A 83 -7.02 12.82 -19.66
C ARG A 83 -8.01 13.96 -19.40
N PHE A 84 -7.63 15.21 -19.67
CA PHE A 84 -8.52 16.35 -19.52
C PHE A 84 -9.75 16.25 -20.41
N ALA A 85 -9.56 15.94 -21.70
CA ALA A 85 -10.67 15.77 -22.64
C ALA A 85 -11.62 14.64 -22.20
N THR A 86 -11.09 13.50 -21.74
CA THR A 86 -11.91 12.40 -21.21
C THR A 86 -12.71 12.84 -19.98
N LEU A 87 -12.08 13.47 -19.00
CA LEU A 87 -12.76 13.94 -17.78
C LEU A 87 -13.81 15.00 -18.07
N GLN A 88 -13.55 15.89 -19.03
CA GLN A 88 -14.50 16.90 -19.46
C GLN A 88 -15.72 16.26 -20.13
N ASN A 89 -15.52 15.25 -20.98
CA ASN A 89 -16.62 14.51 -21.60
C ASN A 89 -17.45 13.73 -20.56
N GLU A 90 -16.78 13.06 -19.60
CA GLU A 90 -17.46 12.36 -18.50
C GLU A 90 -18.25 13.34 -17.61
N LEU A 91 -17.67 14.51 -17.31
CA LEU A 91 -18.35 15.56 -16.57
C LEU A 91 -19.57 16.09 -17.32
N GLN A 92 -19.41 16.44 -18.59
CA GLN A 92 -20.50 16.96 -19.41
C GLN A 92 -21.66 15.96 -19.49
N SER A 93 -21.36 14.69 -19.74
CA SER A 93 -22.38 13.63 -19.75
C SER A 93 -23.11 13.51 -18.40
N SER A 94 -22.40 13.67 -17.28
CA SER A 94 -23.01 13.61 -15.94
C SER A 94 -23.84 14.86 -15.60
N LEU A 95 -23.49 16.02 -16.16
CA LEU A 95 -24.23 17.27 -16.00
C LEU A 95 -25.49 17.29 -16.87
N ASP A 96 -25.42 16.76 -18.10
CA ASP A 96 -26.57 16.68 -19.00
C ASP A 96 -27.67 15.79 -18.42
N VAL A 97 -27.30 14.63 -17.87
CA VAL A 97 -28.27 13.76 -17.16
C VAL A 97 -28.88 14.46 -15.93
N GLN A 98 -28.13 15.31 -15.22
CA GLN A 98 -28.68 16.10 -14.12
C GLN A 98 -29.68 17.16 -14.59
N LYS A 99 -29.40 17.84 -15.70
CA LYS A 99 -30.32 18.82 -16.29
C LYS A 99 -31.63 18.17 -16.74
N GLU A 100 -31.55 17.02 -17.40
CA GLU A 100 -32.73 16.23 -17.79
C GLU A 100 -33.59 15.85 -16.58
N SER A 101 -32.97 15.40 -15.48
CA SER A 101 -33.70 15.05 -14.26
C SER A 101 -34.34 16.24 -13.54
N SER A 102 -33.74 17.44 -13.65
CA SER A 102 -34.22 18.66 -12.99
C SER A 102 -35.35 19.36 -13.75
N GLY A 103 -35.57 19.03 -15.03
CA GLY A 103 -36.64 19.57 -15.87
C GLY A 103 -38.05 19.19 -15.41
N VAL A 104 -38.19 18.17 -14.56
CA VAL A 104 -39.47 17.71 -14.02
C VAL A 104 -39.49 17.96 -12.50
N THR A 105 -40.32 18.90 -12.05
CA THR A 105 -40.57 19.34 -10.65
C THR A 105 -39.63 20.41 -10.06
N THR A 106 -39.92 21.65 -10.45
CA THR A 106 -39.65 22.86 -9.66
C THR A 106 -40.36 22.81 -8.29
N LEU A 107 -39.67 23.25 -7.24
CA LEU A 107 -40.19 23.62 -5.90
C LEU A 107 -40.37 22.50 -4.85
N ARG A 108 -39.23 22.01 -4.30
CA ARG A 108 -38.99 21.63 -2.87
C ARG A 108 -38.03 20.44 -2.72
N GLN A 109 -36.83 20.49 -3.31
CA GLN A 109 -35.75 19.61 -2.87
C GLN A 109 -34.94 20.26 -1.74
N ARG A 110 -35.55 20.36 -0.57
CA ARG A 110 -34.80 20.49 0.69
C ARG A 110 -33.96 19.22 0.83
N ARG A 111 -32.63 19.36 0.90
CA ARG A 111 -31.60 18.32 1.15
C ARG A 111 -32.20 17.00 1.69
N LYS A 112 -32.63 16.11 0.79
CA LYS A 112 -33.01 14.75 1.18
C LYS A 112 -31.73 14.01 1.60
N PRO A 113 -31.73 13.26 2.71
CA PRO A 113 -30.63 12.33 3.01
C PRO A 113 -30.44 11.37 1.83
N VAL A 114 -29.19 10.95 1.56
CA VAL A 114 -28.84 10.07 0.40
C VAL A 114 -29.71 8.80 0.32
N PHE A 115 -30.21 8.30 1.46
CA PHE A 115 -31.10 7.14 1.52
C PHE A 115 -32.48 7.37 0.89
N HIS A 116 -32.96 8.61 0.80
CA HIS A 116 -34.25 8.96 0.18
C HIS A 116 -34.15 9.33 -1.30
N LEU A 117 -32.95 9.27 -1.88
CA LEU A 117 -32.74 9.46 -3.32
C LEU A 117 -33.14 8.19 -4.10
N SER A 118 -33.70 8.38 -5.29
CA SER A 118 -33.94 7.31 -6.27
C SER A 118 -32.62 6.60 -6.64
N HIS A 119 -32.69 5.40 -7.22
CA HIS A 119 -31.47 4.70 -7.64
C HIS A 119 -30.64 5.54 -8.63
N GLU A 120 -31.31 6.21 -9.57
CA GLU A 120 -30.71 7.13 -10.54
C GLU A 120 -30.03 8.31 -9.83
N GLU A 121 -30.72 8.99 -8.91
CA GLU A 121 -30.15 10.10 -8.14
C GLU A 121 -28.93 9.67 -7.30
N ARG A 122 -28.91 8.43 -6.77
CA ARG A 122 -27.74 7.89 -6.05
C ARG A 122 -26.56 7.62 -6.98
N VAL A 123 -26.81 7.06 -8.16
CA VAL A 123 -25.78 6.83 -9.19
C VAL A 123 -25.19 8.17 -9.63
N GLN A 124 -26.02 9.17 -9.91
CA GLN A 124 -25.58 10.52 -10.25
C GLN A 124 -24.74 11.16 -9.13
N HIS A 125 -25.21 11.09 -7.88
CA HIS A 125 -24.48 11.64 -6.74
C HIS A 125 -23.13 10.94 -6.50
N ARG A 126 -23.02 9.64 -6.83
CA ARG A 126 -21.76 8.90 -6.79
C ARG A 126 -20.83 9.34 -7.93
N ASN A 127 -21.34 9.45 -9.15
CA ASN A 127 -20.57 9.90 -10.31
C ASN A 127 -19.97 11.28 -10.10
N ILE A 128 -20.73 12.25 -9.56
CA ILE A 128 -20.19 13.59 -9.24
C ILE A 128 -19.06 13.50 -8.20
N LYS A 129 -19.20 12.66 -7.17
CA LYS A 129 -18.14 12.50 -6.15
C LYS A 129 -16.88 11.88 -6.74
N ASP A 130 -17.04 10.91 -7.63
CA ASP A 130 -15.94 10.23 -8.30
C ASP A 130 -15.25 11.19 -9.29
N LEU A 131 -16.02 12.01 -10.04
CA LEU A 131 -15.51 13.12 -10.86
C LEU A 131 -14.74 14.15 -10.02
N LYS A 132 -15.28 14.60 -8.88
CA LYS A 132 -14.58 15.51 -7.97
C LYS A 132 -13.23 14.95 -7.53
N LEU A 133 -13.14 13.65 -7.29
CA LEU A 133 -11.90 12.99 -6.92
C LEU A 133 -10.96 12.88 -8.12
N ALA A 134 -11.46 12.50 -9.29
CA ALA A 134 -10.70 12.39 -10.53
C ALA A 134 -10.07 13.73 -10.94
N PHE A 135 -10.82 14.84 -10.91
CA PHE A 135 -10.28 16.19 -11.12
C PHE A 135 -9.25 16.60 -10.06
N SER A 136 -9.38 16.12 -8.82
CA SER A 136 -8.42 16.42 -7.75
C SER A 136 -7.07 15.71 -7.97
N GLU A 137 -7.09 14.48 -8.49
CA GLU A 137 -5.88 13.72 -8.87
C GLU A 137 -5.28 14.25 -10.18
N PHE A 138 -6.13 14.61 -11.15
CA PHE A 138 -5.71 15.23 -12.39
C PHE A 138 -5.00 16.57 -12.12
N TYR A 139 -5.58 17.44 -11.29
CA TYR A 139 -4.93 18.69 -10.89
C TYR A 139 -3.57 18.44 -10.23
N LEU A 140 -3.47 17.45 -9.33
CA LEU A 140 -2.19 17.06 -8.75
C LEU A 140 -1.16 16.67 -9.84
N SER A 141 -1.57 15.89 -10.84
CA SER A 141 -0.70 15.50 -11.96
C SER A 141 -0.14 16.71 -12.73
N LEU A 142 -0.98 17.73 -12.95
CA LEU A 142 -0.56 18.98 -13.61
C LEU A 142 0.43 19.77 -12.76
N ILE A 143 0.19 19.87 -11.45
CA ILE A 143 1.10 20.55 -10.53
C ILE A 143 2.45 19.83 -10.46
N LEU A 144 2.47 18.50 -10.47
CA LEU A 144 3.71 17.72 -10.54
C LEU A 144 4.47 18.02 -11.83
N LEU A 145 3.78 18.07 -12.98
CA LEU A 145 4.40 18.39 -14.28
C LEU A 145 4.91 19.83 -14.36
N GLN A 146 4.16 20.79 -13.80
CA GLN A 146 4.60 22.19 -13.67
C GLN A 146 5.85 22.30 -12.79
N ASN A 147 5.88 21.58 -11.66
CA ASN A 147 7.05 21.52 -10.79
C ASN A 147 8.25 20.85 -11.49
N TYR A 148 8.01 19.79 -12.28
CA TYR A 148 9.02 19.17 -13.13
C TYR A 148 9.64 20.18 -14.11
N GLN A 149 8.83 20.96 -14.82
CA GLN A 149 9.30 22.04 -15.70
C GLN A 149 10.18 23.06 -14.92
N ASN A 150 9.68 23.57 -13.80
CA ASN A 150 10.35 24.61 -13.00
C ASN A 150 11.69 24.12 -12.40
N LEU A 151 11.72 22.90 -11.87
CA LEU A 151 12.92 22.32 -11.27
C LEU A 151 14.00 22.05 -12.31
N ASN A 152 13.64 21.49 -13.48
CA ASN A 152 14.60 21.22 -14.55
C ASN A 152 15.18 22.50 -15.13
N PHE A 153 14.33 23.52 -15.41
CA PHE A 153 14.81 24.83 -15.86
C PHE A 153 15.76 25.46 -14.85
N THR A 154 15.39 25.46 -13.56
CA THR A 154 16.24 25.98 -12.48
C THR A 154 17.55 25.19 -12.38
N GLY A 155 17.52 23.88 -12.61
CA GLY A 155 18.69 23.01 -12.63
C GLY A 155 19.66 23.39 -13.74
N PHE A 156 19.19 23.48 -14.99
CA PHE A 156 20.00 23.95 -16.11
C PHE A 156 20.57 25.35 -15.86
N ARG A 157 19.74 26.29 -15.42
CA ARG A 157 20.19 27.65 -15.12
C ARG A 157 21.31 27.68 -14.08
N LYS A 158 21.18 26.88 -13.01
CA LYS A 158 22.19 26.83 -11.94
C LYS A 158 23.46 26.08 -12.33
N ILE A 159 23.35 25.01 -13.11
CA ILE A 159 24.53 24.24 -13.52
C ILE A 159 25.35 24.98 -14.57
N LEU A 160 24.69 25.64 -15.53
CA LEU A 160 25.35 26.47 -16.54
C LEU A 160 25.98 27.72 -15.92
N LYS A 161 25.32 28.35 -14.94
CA LYS A 161 25.95 29.43 -14.16
C LYS A 161 27.17 28.94 -13.36
N LYS A 162 27.18 27.68 -12.92
CA LYS A 162 28.33 27.09 -12.20
C LYS A 162 29.48 26.81 -13.16
N HIS A 163 29.19 26.31 -14.36
CA HIS A 163 30.15 26.17 -15.45
C HIS A 163 30.88 27.49 -15.71
N ASP A 164 30.13 28.56 -15.96
CA ASP A 164 30.67 29.90 -16.23
C ASP A 164 31.55 30.43 -15.08
N LYS A 165 31.18 30.13 -13.84
CA LYS A 165 31.94 30.53 -12.67
C LYS A 165 33.26 29.75 -12.52
N ILE A 166 33.29 28.46 -12.88
CA ILE A 166 34.47 27.60 -12.70
C ILE A 166 35.47 27.78 -13.84
N LEU A 167 34.98 27.93 -15.07
CA LEU A 167 35.80 28.07 -16.27
C LEU A 167 35.99 29.54 -16.71
N GLU A 168 35.48 30.49 -15.92
CA GLU A 168 35.60 31.93 -16.17
C GLU A 168 35.18 32.33 -17.60
N THR A 169 34.04 31.80 -18.05
CA THR A 169 33.52 31.92 -19.42
C THR A 169 32.05 32.36 -19.43
N SER A 170 31.55 32.89 -20.54
CA SER A 170 30.13 33.20 -20.74
C SER A 170 29.36 32.10 -21.49
N ARG A 171 30.06 31.07 -21.97
CA ARG A 171 29.51 30.08 -22.91
C ARG A 171 28.32 29.30 -22.34
N GLY A 172 28.27 29.05 -21.03
CA GLY A 172 27.16 28.37 -20.39
C GLY A 172 25.89 29.22 -20.38
N ALA A 173 26.00 30.53 -20.16
CA ALA A 173 24.90 31.47 -20.30
C ALA A 173 24.40 31.53 -21.75
N ASP A 174 25.30 31.62 -22.73
CA ASP A 174 24.95 31.62 -24.16
C ASP A 174 24.24 30.32 -24.56
N TRP A 175 24.78 29.17 -24.15
CA TRP A 175 24.17 27.86 -24.39
C TRP A 175 22.77 27.74 -23.77
N ARG A 176 22.56 28.30 -22.56
CA ARG A 176 21.23 28.32 -21.92
C ARG A 176 20.21 29.06 -22.77
N VAL A 177 20.56 30.22 -23.30
CA VAL A 177 19.67 31.04 -24.13
C VAL A 177 19.36 30.31 -25.43
N ILE A 178 20.37 29.73 -26.08
CA ILE A 178 20.24 29.06 -27.38
C ILE A 178 19.46 27.73 -27.28
N HIS A 179 19.61 26.97 -26.20
CA HIS A 179 19.05 25.62 -26.13
C HIS A 179 17.95 25.45 -25.07
N VAL A 180 18.10 26.01 -23.87
CA VAL A 180 17.20 25.75 -22.74
C VAL A 180 16.00 26.69 -22.76
N GLU A 181 16.22 27.98 -23.00
CA GLU A 181 15.16 29.01 -22.98
C GLU A 181 14.23 28.93 -24.20
N VAL A 182 14.68 28.30 -25.29
CA VAL A 182 13.85 28.00 -26.47
C VAL A 182 13.23 26.60 -26.43
N ALA A 183 13.63 25.75 -25.47
CA ALA A 183 13.20 24.36 -25.44
C ALA A 183 11.68 24.21 -25.23
N PRO A 184 11.02 23.26 -25.91
CA PRO A 184 9.58 23.04 -25.77
C PRO A 184 9.10 22.82 -24.33
N PHE A 185 9.89 22.13 -23.50
CA PHE A 185 9.52 21.90 -22.10
C PHE A 185 9.37 23.20 -21.30
N TYR A 186 10.06 24.28 -21.69
CA TYR A 186 10.03 25.57 -21.00
C TYR A 186 9.09 26.57 -21.69
N THR A 187 9.12 26.64 -23.02
CA THR A 187 8.32 27.61 -23.79
C THR A 187 6.83 27.26 -23.85
N CYS A 188 6.48 25.99 -23.71
CA CYS A 188 5.08 25.54 -23.77
C CYS A 188 4.27 26.05 -22.56
N LYS A 189 3.32 26.95 -22.82
CA LYS A 189 2.38 27.48 -21.81
C LYS A 189 1.14 26.61 -21.59
N LYS A 190 1.02 25.48 -22.30
CA LYS A 190 -0.19 24.64 -22.28
C LYS A 190 -0.48 24.06 -20.90
N ILE A 191 0.57 23.76 -20.11
CA ILE A 191 0.39 23.29 -18.73
C ILE A 191 -0.33 24.32 -17.86
N ASN A 192 0.00 25.60 -17.97
CA ASN A 192 -0.64 26.67 -17.22
C ASN A 192 -2.11 26.87 -17.65
N GLN A 193 -2.39 26.72 -18.95
CA GLN A 193 -3.75 26.72 -19.49
C GLN A 193 -4.58 25.57 -18.90
N LEU A 194 -4.07 24.33 -18.95
CA LEU A 194 -4.76 23.16 -18.39
C LEU A 194 -5.02 23.31 -16.88
N ILE A 195 -4.08 23.89 -16.13
CA ILE A 195 -4.27 24.19 -14.71
C ILE A 195 -5.44 25.16 -14.53
N SER A 196 -5.42 26.29 -15.25
CA SER A 196 -6.47 27.32 -15.13
C SER A 196 -7.84 26.82 -15.58
N GLU A 197 -7.90 26.05 -16.67
CA GLU A 197 -9.11 25.40 -17.17
C GLU A 197 -9.66 24.40 -16.14
N THR A 198 -8.80 23.58 -15.55
CA THR A 198 -9.18 22.64 -14.47
C THR A 198 -9.72 23.36 -13.25
N GLU A 199 -9.08 24.45 -12.81
CA GLU A 199 -9.55 25.27 -11.69
C GLU A 199 -10.92 25.89 -11.99
N ALA A 200 -11.13 26.39 -13.21
CA ALA A 200 -12.40 26.96 -13.65
C ALA A 200 -13.51 25.91 -13.67
N VAL A 201 -13.27 24.75 -14.28
CA VAL A 201 -14.23 23.63 -14.33
C VAL A 201 -14.62 23.18 -12.92
N VAL A 202 -13.64 22.97 -12.04
CA VAL A 202 -13.93 22.51 -10.67
C VAL A 202 -14.66 23.58 -9.86
N THR A 203 -14.32 24.86 -10.06
CA THR A 203 -14.98 25.97 -9.37
C THR A 203 -16.42 26.12 -9.83
N ASN A 204 -16.65 26.21 -11.13
CA ASN A 204 -17.96 26.55 -11.69
C ASN A 204 -18.90 25.33 -11.73
N GLU A 205 -18.43 24.20 -12.24
CA GLU A 205 -19.27 23.03 -12.53
C GLU A 205 -19.39 22.05 -11.35
N LEU A 206 -18.35 21.95 -10.51
CA LEU A 206 -18.32 20.96 -9.43
C LEU A 206 -18.52 21.56 -8.04
N GLU A 207 -18.14 22.80 -7.78
CA GLU A 207 -18.27 23.45 -6.47
C GLU A 207 -19.17 24.70 -6.50
N ASP A 208 -20.08 24.77 -7.46
CA ASP A 208 -21.19 25.75 -7.51
C ASP A 208 -20.70 27.23 -7.50
N GLY A 209 -19.54 27.50 -8.08
CA GLY A 209 -18.89 28.81 -8.09
C GLY A 209 -18.03 29.14 -6.86
N ASP A 210 -18.00 28.27 -5.83
CA ASP A 210 -17.21 28.50 -4.62
C ASP A 210 -15.72 28.19 -4.87
N ARG A 211 -14.98 29.22 -5.28
CA ARG A 211 -13.53 29.16 -5.51
C ARG A 211 -12.77 28.70 -4.27
N GLN A 212 -13.17 29.11 -3.06
CA GLN A 212 -12.42 28.74 -1.85
C GLN A 212 -12.52 27.24 -1.58
N LYS A 213 -13.73 26.69 -1.72
CA LYS A 213 -13.99 25.26 -1.56
C LYS A 213 -13.33 24.44 -2.67
N ALA A 214 -13.38 24.90 -3.91
CA ALA A 214 -12.66 24.30 -5.03
C ALA A 214 -11.15 24.25 -4.78
N MET A 215 -10.54 25.38 -4.41
CA MET A 215 -9.10 25.44 -4.17
C MET A 215 -8.68 24.62 -2.94
N LYS A 216 -9.52 24.57 -1.89
CA LYS A 216 -9.28 23.70 -0.72
C LYS A 216 -9.31 22.22 -1.09
N ARG A 217 -10.13 21.83 -2.07
CA ARG A 217 -10.15 20.46 -2.61
C ARG A 217 -8.94 20.20 -3.51
N LEU A 218 -8.59 21.11 -4.40
CA LEU A 218 -7.55 20.88 -5.40
C LEU A 218 -6.14 20.93 -4.81
N ARG A 219 -5.82 21.92 -3.97
CA ARG A 219 -4.48 22.07 -3.40
C ARG A 219 -4.08 20.84 -2.59
N VAL A 220 -2.87 20.34 -2.86
CA VAL A 220 -2.22 19.27 -2.10
C VAL A 220 -1.00 19.86 -1.39
N PRO A 221 -0.75 19.49 -0.13
CA PRO A 221 0.52 19.80 0.52
C PRO A 221 1.70 19.29 -0.32
N PRO A 222 2.87 19.95 -0.29
CA PRO A 222 4.05 19.45 -0.99
C PRO A 222 4.37 18.02 -0.55
N LEU A 223 4.35 17.07 -1.50
CA LEU A 223 4.45 15.63 -1.25
C LEU A 223 5.75 15.23 -0.51
N GLY A 224 6.86 15.93 -0.79
CA GLY A 224 8.17 15.70 -0.18
C GLY A 224 8.38 16.42 1.15
N ALA A 225 7.62 17.49 1.45
CA ALA A 225 7.73 18.12 2.75
C ALA A 225 7.05 17.21 3.77
N ALA A 226 7.79 16.80 4.80
CA ALA A 226 7.20 16.54 6.09
C ALA A 226 6.17 17.63 6.35
N GLN A 227 4.86 17.35 6.21
CA GLN A 227 3.95 17.98 7.16
C GLN A 227 4.43 17.38 8.47
N PRO A 228 5.17 18.14 9.29
CA PRO A 228 5.47 17.65 10.62
C PRO A 228 4.09 17.37 11.23
N ALA A 229 3.88 16.24 11.91
CA ALA A 229 2.66 16.19 12.70
C ALA A 229 2.69 17.40 13.64
N PRO A 230 1.52 17.94 14.01
CA PRO A 230 1.45 19.04 14.95
C PRO A 230 2.41 18.77 16.12
N ALA A 231 3.18 19.77 16.56
CA ALA A 231 4.15 19.60 17.65
C ALA A 231 3.54 18.90 18.89
N TRP A 232 2.24 19.12 19.09
CA TRP A 232 1.42 18.46 20.08
C TRP A 232 1.31 16.93 19.94
N THR A 233 1.16 16.41 18.71
CA THR A 233 1.17 14.96 18.46
C THR A 233 2.53 14.37 18.81
N THR A 234 3.63 15.01 18.42
CA THR A 234 4.98 14.57 18.78
C THR A 234 5.17 14.54 20.30
N PHE A 235 4.70 15.58 21.01
CA PHE A 235 4.71 15.61 22.47
C PHE A 235 3.92 14.45 23.09
N ARG A 236 2.70 14.17 22.62
CA ARG A 236 1.89 13.04 23.10
C ARG A 236 2.55 11.69 22.85
N VAL A 237 3.16 11.49 21.68
CA VAL A 237 3.92 10.26 21.39
C VAL A 237 5.05 10.09 22.41
N GLY A 238 5.82 11.14 22.68
CA GLY A 238 6.87 11.12 23.70
C GLY A 238 6.34 10.81 25.10
N LEU A 239 5.24 11.47 25.49
CA LEU A 239 4.56 11.24 26.77
C LEU A 239 4.06 9.79 26.90
N PHE A 240 3.39 9.26 25.86
CA PHE A 240 2.87 7.90 25.87
C PHE A 240 3.99 6.86 25.90
N CYS A 241 5.09 7.10 25.18
CA CYS A 241 6.28 6.27 25.25
C CYS A 241 6.84 6.22 26.69
N GLY A 242 6.98 7.38 27.34
CA GLY A 242 7.43 7.46 28.74
C GLY A 242 6.52 6.71 29.71
N ILE A 243 5.20 6.92 29.64
CA ILE A 243 4.21 6.22 30.48
C ILE A 243 4.26 4.71 30.22
N PHE A 244 4.31 4.30 28.94
CA PHE A 244 4.35 2.90 28.55
C PHE A 244 5.60 2.20 29.11
N ILE A 245 6.79 2.81 29.03
CA ILE A 245 8.02 2.24 29.59
C ILE A 245 7.88 2.05 31.10
N VAL A 246 7.42 3.06 31.83
CA VAL A 246 7.23 2.98 33.30
C VAL A 246 6.23 1.87 33.64
N LEU A 247 5.10 1.79 32.95
CA LEU A 247 4.08 0.76 33.18
C LEU A 247 4.60 -0.65 32.88
N ASN A 248 5.40 -0.84 31.83
CA ASN A 248 6.01 -2.14 31.53
C ASN A 248 7.01 -2.55 32.62
N ILE A 249 7.83 -1.62 33.12
CA ILE A 249 8.72 -1.90 34.25
C ILE A 249 7.90 -2.31 35.48
N THR A 250 6.82 -1.59 35.78
CA THR A 250 5.90 -1.94 36.88
C THR A 250 5.25 -3.31 36.68
N LEU A 251 4.85 -3.65 35.45
CA LEU A 251 4.29 -4.98 35.12
C LEU A 251 5.30 -6.10 35.33
N VAL A 252 6.57 -5.89 34.93
CA VAL A 252 7.63 -6.88 35.16
C VAL A 252 7.82 -7.10 36.66
N PHE A 253 7.90 -6.03 37.47
CA PHE A 253 7.97 -6.18 38.91
C PHE A 253 6.72 -6.87 39.48
N ALA A 254 5.52 -6.49 39.05
CA ALA A 254 4.28 -7.13 39.49
C ALA A 254 4.27 -8.62 39.13
N ALA A 255 4.69 -8.99 37.93
CA ALA A 255 4.81 -10.37 37.51
C ALA A 255 5.82 -11.14 38.39
N VAL A 256 7.00 -10.58 38.65
CA VAL A 256 8.01 -11.24 39.50
C VAL A 256 7.52 -11.47 40.94
N PHE A 257 6.76 -10.53 41.52
CA PHE A 257 6.33 -10.60 42.92
C PHE A 257 4.94 -11.20 43.15
N LYS A 258 4.06 -11.21 42.14
CA LYS A 258 2.64 -11.59 42.27
C LYS A 258 2.20 -12.70 41.33
N LEU A 259 2.99 -13.07 40.32
CA LEU A 259 2.63 -14.17 39.43
C LEU A 259 2.80 -15.50 40.18
N GLU A 260 1.78 -15.89 40.92
CA GLU A 260 1.63 -17.27 41.36
C GLU A 260 1.33 -18.14 40.14
N THR A 261 2.01 -19.28 40.01
CA THR A 261 1.79 -20.23 38.90
C THR A 261 0.48 -21.02 39.11
N ASP A 262 -0.64 -20.33 39.35
CA ASP A 262 -1.98 -20.94 39.43
C ASP A 262 -2.58 -21.10 38.01
N ARG A 263 -3.53 -22.03 37.85
CA ARG A 263 -4.22 -22.32 36.58
C ARG A 263 -4.93 -21.09 35.98
N THR A 264 -5.24 -20.08 36.79
CA THR A 264 -5.84 -18.80 36.38
C THR A 264 -4.97 -17.97 35.43
N VAL A 265 -3.66 -18.23 35.39
CA VAL A 265 -2.71 -17.44 34.56
C VAL A 265 -2.85 -17.74 33.07
N TRP A 266 -3.08 -19.01 32.68
CA TRP A 266 -3.08 -19.40 31.26
C TRP A 266 -4.22 -18.80 30.44
N PRO A 267 -5.48 -18.77 30.93
CA PRO A 267 -6.54 -18.03 30.25
C PRO A 267 -6.20 -16.55 30.05
N LEU A 268 -5.61 -15.90 31.06
CA LEU A 268 -5.22 -14.49 30.95
C LEU A 268 -4.14 -14.27 29.91
N ILE A 269 -3.10 -15.13 29.84
CA ILE A 269 -2.05 -15.03 28.81
C ILE A 269 -2.68 -15.11 27.41
N ARG A 270 -3.55 -16.10 27.17
CA ARG A 270 -4.24 -16.26 25.87
C ARG A 270 -5.09 -15.03 25.53
N ILE A 271 -5.85 -14.52 26.50
CA ILE A 271 -6.71 -13.35 26.32
C ILE A 271 -5.88 -12.09 26.05
N TYR A 272 -4.78 -11.83 26.75
CA TYR A 272 -3.98 -10.60 26.58
C TYR A 272 -3.00 -10.64 25.39
N ARG A 273 -2.62 -11.84 24.92
CA ARG A 273 -1.72 -12.04 23.79
C ARG A 273 -2.24 -11.36 22.52
N GLY A 274 -3.50 -11.59 22.15
CA GLY A 274 -4.11 -10.97 20.96
C GLY A 274 -4.03 -9.44 20.97
N GLY A 275 -4.29 -8.81 22.12
CA GLY A 275 -4.19 -7.36 22.32
C GLY A 275 -2.75 -6.86 22.18
N PHE A 276 -1.78 -7.57 22.76
CA PHE A 276 -0.36 -7.24 22.60
C PHE A 276 0.08 -7.26 21.14
N LEU A 277 -0.25 -8.34 20.40
CA LEU A 277 0.08 -8.49 18.98
C LEU A 277 -0.51 -7.36 18.12
N LEU A 278 -1.74 -6.92 18.43
CA LEU A 278 -2.36 -5.79 17.73
C LEU A 278 -1.60 -4.48 17.99
N ILE A 279 -1.19 -4.23 19.24
CA ILE A 279 -0.44 -3.03 19.63
C ILE A 279 0.94 -3.02 18.97
N GLU A 280 1.65 -4.15 19.03
CA GLU A 280 2.93 -4.37 18.35
C GLU A 280 2.80 -4.12 16.85
N PHE A 281 1.80 -4.72 16.19
CA PHE A 281 1.56 -4.53 14.76
C PHE A 281 1.36 -3.04 14.41
N LEU A 282 0.57 -2.30 15.18
CA LEU A 282 0.34 -0.87 14.94
C LEU A 282 1.60 -0.03 15.15
N PHE A 283 2.41 -0.38 16.15
CA PHE A 283 3.69 0.26 16.39
C PHE A 283 4.67 0.02 15.23
N LEU A 284 4.82 -1.24 14.80
CA LEU A 284 5.67 -1.62 13.68
C LEU A 284 5.19 -1.01 12.36
N LEU A 285 3.89 -0.88 12.14
CA LEU A 285 3.33 -0.16 11.00
C LEU A 285 3.71 1.34 11.03
N GLY A 286 3.79 1.94 12.22
CA GLY A 286 4.37 3.28 12.41
C GLY A 286 5.82 3.36 11.94
N ILE A 287 6.64 2.35 12.25
CA ILE A 287 8.03 2.26 11.76
C ILE A 287 8.07 2.05 10.25
N ASN A 288 7.24 1.18 9.69
CA ASN A 288 7.15 0.99 8.24
C ASN A 288 6.85 2.32 7.52
N THR A 289 5.82 3.06 7.96
CA THR A 289 5.46 4.35 7.35
C THR A 289 6.53 5.43 7.52
N TYR A 290 7.27 5.42 8.63
CA TYR A 290 8.44 6.27 8.82
C TYR A 290 9.55 5.92 7.81
N GLY A 291 9.94 4.65 7.73
CA GLY A 291 11.02 4.21 6.85
C GLY A 291 10.69 4.37 5.37
N TRP A 292 9.45 4.07 4.93
CA TRP A 292 9.00 4.33 3.56
C TRP A 292 9.14 5.82 3.22
N ARG A 293 8.72 6.69 4.12
CA ARG A 293 8.84 8.15 3.91
C ARG A 293 10.29 8.59 3.82
N GLN A 294 11.16 8.08 4.69
CA GLN A 294 12.58 8.42 4.70
C GLN A 294 13.29 7.93 3.42
N ALA A 295 12.91 6.77 2.92
CA ALA A 295 13.43 6.19 1.67
C ALA A 295 12.83 6.83 0.40
N GLY A 296 11.76 7.63 0.52
CA GLY A 296 11.04 8.20 -0.62
C GLY A 296 10.07 7.24 -1.33
N VAL A 297 9.72 6.13 -0.67
CA VAL A 297 8.69 5.17 -1.12
C VAL A 297 7.31 5.79 -0.92
N ASN A 298 6.59 6.00 -2.03
CA ASN A 298 5.29 6.66 -2.05
C ASN A 298 4.14 5.74 -1.62
N HIS A 299 4.15 5.34 -0.35
CA HIS A 299 3.12 4.50 0.25
C HIS A 299 1.70 5.14 0.19
N VAL A 300 1.59 6.47 0.15
CA VAL A 300 0.30 7.17 0.00
C VAL A 300 -0.32 6.84 -1.35
N LEU A 301 0.46 6.87 -2.43
CA LEU A 301 0.00 6.47 -3.76
C LEU A 301 -0.33 4.98 -3.82
N ILE A 302 0.57 4.13 -3.32
CA ILE A 302 0.43 2.66 -3.37
C ILE A 302 -0.83 2.19 -2.64
N PHE A 303 -1.07 2.69 -1.43
CA PHE A 303 -2.28 2.38 -0.65
C PHE A 303 -3.50 3.18 -1.10
N GLU A 304 -3.36 4.01 -2.14
CA GLU A 304 -4.45 4.82 -2.65
C GLU A 304 -5.07 5.72 -1.56
N LEU A 305 -4.22 6.22 -0.67
CA LEU A 305 -4.61 7.11 0.43
C LEU A 305 -4.80 8.52 -0.11
N ASN A 306 -5.66 9.30 0.56
CA ASN A 306 -5.79 10.70 0.22
C ASN A 306 -4.55 11.46 0.73
N PRO A 307 -3.75 12.13 -0.12
CA PRO A 307 -2.57 12.87 0.31
C PRO A 307 -2.91 14.03 1.27
N ARG A 308 -4.16 14.49 1.27
CA ARG A 308 -4.67 15.57 2.14
C ARG A 308 -5.16 15.07 3.49
N ASN A 309 -5.39 13.76 3.63
CA ASN A 309 -6.01 13.18 4.82
C ASN A 309 -5.63 11.70 4.98
N ASN A 310 -4.48 11.48 5.60
CA ASN A 310 -3.96 10.17 5.99
C ASN A 310 -3.27 10.30 7.35
N LEU A 311 -3.02 9.17 8.02
CA LEU A 311 -2.23 9.15 9.25
C LEU A 311 -0.75 9.18 8.92
N SER A 312 0.00 10.03 9.62
CA SER A 312 1.46 9.96 9.63
C SER A 312 1.95 8.87 10.60
N HIS A 313 3.22 8.50 10.50
CA HIS A 313 3.88 7.58 11.44
C HIS A 313 3.71 8.00 12.90
N GLN A 314 3.78 9.30 13.21
CA GLN A 314 3.55 9.81 14.57
C GLN A 314 2.13 9.55 15.08
N HIS A 315 1.11 9.65 14.22
CA HIS A 315 -0.26 9.32 14.61
C HIS A 315 -0.42 7.81 14.87
N LEU A 316 0.26 6.95 14.11
CA LEU A 316 0.27 5.50 14.36
C LEU A 316 0.94 5.18 15.70
N PHE A 317 2.07 5.82 16.01
CA PHE A 317 2.73 5.70 17.31
C PHE A 317 1.85 6.21 18.46
N GLU A 318 1.10 7.30 18.27
CA GLU A 318 0.17 7.81 19.28
C GLU A 318 -0.93 6.80 19.58
N ILE A 319 -1.52 6.19 18.54
CA ILE A 319 -2.57 5.16 18.68
C ILE A 319 -2.00 3.91 19.36
N ALA A 320 -0.85 3.41 18.89
CA ALA A 320 -0.21 2.24 19.48
C ALA A 320 0.17 2.49 20.95
N GLY A 321 0.75 3.65 21.27
CA GLY A 321 1.10 4.04 22.64
C GLY A 321 -0.13 4.18 23.54
N PHE A 322 -1.21 4.80 23.07
CA PHE A 322 -2.46 4.91 23.82
C PHE A 322 -3.06 3.52 24.14
N LEU A 323 -3.17 2.65 23.14
CA LEU A 323 -3.66 1.28 23.33
C LEU A 323 -2.71 0.45 24.21
N GLY A 324 -1.41 0.65 24.08
CA GLY A 324 -0.38 0.06 24.92
C GLY A 324 -0.54 0.42 26.39
N ILE A 325 -0.81 1.70 26.69
CA ILE A 325 -1.08 2.16 28.06
C ILE A 325 -2.34 1.50 28.62
N LEU A 326 -3.43 1.46 27.85
CA LEU A 326 -4.66 0.79 28.28
C LEU A 326 -4.44 -0.71 28.55
N TRP A 327 -3.67 -1.38 27.68
CA TRP A 327 -3.29 -2.77 27.86
C TRP A 327 -2.48 -2.97 29.14
N CYS A 328 -1.48 -2.12 29.40
CA CYS A 328 -0.68 -2.22 30.60
C CYS A 328 -1.50 -1.97 31.88
N LEU A 329 -2.37 -0.96 31.88
CA LEU A 329 -3.24 -0.65 33.02
C LEU A 329 -4.23 -1.78 33.31
N SER A 330 -4.80 -2.38 32.26
CA SER A 330 -5.72 -3.51 32.38
C SER A 330 -5.03 -4.75 32.95
N LEU A 331 -3.83 -5.08 32.45
CA LEU A 331 -3.03 -6.20 32.97
C LEU A 331 -2.55 -5.95 34.40
N LEU A 332 -2.16 -4.71 34.74
CA LEU A 332 -1.77 -4.33 36.10
C LEU A 332 -2.95 -4.46 37.06
N ALA A 333 -4.15 -4.03 36.64
CA ALA A 333 -5.36 -4.20 37.43
C ALA A 333 -5.68 -5.67 37.69
N CYS A 334 -5.39 -6.59 36.75
CA CYS A 334 -5.52 -8.03 36.97
C CYS A 334 -4.59 -8.54 38.09
N PHE A 335 -3.33 -8.08 38.14
CA PHE A 335 -2.41 -8.46 39.22
C PHE A 335 -2.89 -8.03 40.61
N PHE A 336 -3.64 -6.92 40.68
CA PHE A 336 -4.23 -6.42 41.93
C PHE A 336 -5.70 -6.82 42.12
N ALA A 337 -6.28 -7.63 41.22
CA ALA A 337 -7.66 -8.11 41.31
C ALA A 337 -7.98 -8.82 42.64
N PRO A 338 -7.08 -9.60 43.27
CA PRO A 338 -7.37 -10.22 44.57
C PRO A 338 -7.69 -9.24 45.70
N ILE A 339 -7.30 -7.97 45.56
CA ILE A 339 -7.57 -6.90 46.54
C ILE A 339 -8.77 -6.04 46.08
N SER A 340 -9.25 -6.22 44.84
CA SER A 340 -10.39 -5.51 44.29
C SER A 340 -11.70 -6.27 44.50
N VAL A 341 -12.82 -5.53 44.52
CA VAL A 341 -14.17 -6.12 44.48
C VAL A 341 -14.52 -6.61 43.07
N ILE A 342 -13.81 -6.13 42.05
CA ILE A 342 -14.10 -6.43 40.65
C ILE A 342 -13.47 -7.79 40.25
N PRO A 343 -14.23 -8.73 39.67
CA PRO A 343 -13.69 -10.00 39.19
C PRO A 343 -12.58 -9.82 38.15
N ILE A 344 -11.55 -10.67 38.23
CA ILE A 344 -10.33 -10.57 37.41
C ILE A 344 -10.60 -10.53 35.89
N TYR A 345 -11.58 -11.29 35.40
CA TYR A 345 -11.89 -11.36 33.97
C TYR A 345 -12.73 -10.16 33.46
N VAL A 346 -13.14 -9.22 34.33
CA VAL A 346 -13.78 -7.98 33.87
C VAL A 346 -12.77 -7.04 33.20
N TYR A 347 -11.52 -7.01 33.67
CA TYR A 347 -10.50 -6.09 33.16
C TYR A 347 -10.15 -6.29 31.67
N PRO A 348 -9.85 -7.52 31.18
CA PRO A 348 -9.62 -7.73 29.75
C PRO A 348 -10.89 -7.48 28.93
N LEU A 349 -12.08 -7.84 29.43
CA LEU A 349 -13.34 -7.55 28.75
C LEU A 349 -13.55 -6.03 28.58
N ALA A 350 -13.27 -5.25 29.62
CA ALA A 350 -13.33 -3.79 29.57
C ALA A 350 -12.29 -3.21 28.59
N LEU A 351 -11.06 -3.76 28.56
CA LEU A 351 -10.02 -3.35 27.60
C LEU A 351 -10.49 -3.54 26.16
N TYR A 352 -10.95 -4.74 25.80
CA TYR A 352 -11.40 -5.03 24.44
C TYR A 352 -12.68 -4.28 24.08
N GLY A 353 -13.59 -4.11 25.04
CA GLY A 353 -14.74 -3.23 24.90
C GLY A 353 -14.31 -1.81 24.51
N LEU A 354 -13.37 -1.21 25.24
CA LEU A 354 -12.82 0.11 24.94
C LEU A 354 -12.12 0.17 23.57
N MET A 355 -11.36 -0.86 23.18
CA MET A 355 -10.73 -0.93 21.86
C MET A 355 -11.75 -0.97 20.72
N VAL A 356 -12.81 -1.78 20.86
CA VAL A 356 -13.90 -1.87 19.88
C VAL A 356 -14.67 -0.56 19.81
N PHE A 357 -15.03 0.03 20.97
CA PHE A 357 -15.71 1.33 21.03
C PHE A 357 -14.86 2.43 20.37
N PHE A 358 -13.54 2.45 20.61
CA PHE A 358 -12.63 3.38 19.93
C PHE A 358 -12.69 3.22 18.41
N LEU A 359 -12.62 1.98 17.90
CA LEU A 359 -12.65 1.70 16.47
C LEU A 359 -13.98 2.14 15.82
N ILE A 360 -15.12 1.79 16.40
CA ILE A 360 -16.45 2.01 15.81
C ILE A 360 -17.09 3.36 16.13
N ASN A 361 -16.49 4.17 17.03
CA ASN A 361 -17.03 5.45 17.48
C ASN A 361 -17.47 6.37 16.31
N PRO A 362 -18.77 6.68 16.14
CA PRO A 362 -19.26 7.44 14.99
C PRO A 362 -18.99 8.94 15.09
N THR A 363 -18.57 9.45 16.26
CA THR A 363 -18.28 10.88 16.44
C THR A 363 -17.04 11.28 15.63
N LYS A 364 -16.98 12.55 15.19
CA LYS A 364 -15.86 13.12 14.42
C LYS A 364 -14.62 13.40 15.29
N THR A 365 -14.33 12.50 16.23
CA THR A 365 -13.20 12.53 17.16
C THR A 365 -12.28 11.33 16.89
N PHE A 366 -11.08 11.33 17.49
CA PHE A 366 -10.12 10.21 17.44
C PHE A 366 -9.87 9.64 16.04
N TYR A 367 -9.40 10.45 15.09
CA TYR A 367 -9.07 9.98 13.74
C TYR A 367 -10.22 9.34 12.95
N TYR A 368 -11.45 9.85 13.11
CA TYR A 368 -12.68 9.39 12.47
C TYR A 368 -12.52 8.89 11.02
N LYS A 369 -11.93 9.71 10.14
CA LYS A 369 -11.81 9.34 8.70
C LYS A 369 -10.94 8.10 8.48
N SER A 370 -9.88 7.94 9.27
CA SER A 370 -8.95 6.80 9.17
C SER A 370 -9.59 5.53 9.74
N ARG A 371 -10.33 5.63 10.84
CA ARG A 371 -11.09 4.50 11.41
C ARG A 371 -12.15 3.97 10.44
N PHE A 372 -12.93 4.87 9.85
CA PHE A 372 -13.93 4.47 8.84
C PHE A 372 -13.31 3.98 7.53
N TRP A 373 -12.11 4.46 7.17
CA TRP A 373 -11.33 3.89 6.07
C TRP A 373 -10.93 2.44 6.37
N LEU A 374 -10.42 2.16 7.58
CA LEU A 374 -10.06 0.81 8.00
C LEU A 374 -11.30 -0.10 8.08
N LEU A 375 -12.41 0.36 8.64
CA LEU A 375 -13.67 -0.41 8.69
C LEU A 375 -14.19 -0.74 7.27
N LYS A 376 -14.12 0.22 6.35
CA LYS A 376 -14.48 -0.02 4.94
C LYS A 376 -13.53 -1.04 4.29
N LEU A 377 -12.23 -0.97 4.62
CA LEU A 377 -11.23 -1.89 4.10
C LEU A 377 -11.47 -3.32 4.62
N LEU A 378 -11.66 -3.48 5.93
CA LEU A 378 -12.04 -4.75 6.55
C LEU A 378 -13.31 -5.32 5.93
N PHE A 379 -14.36 -4.50 5.77
CA PHE A 379 -15.58 -4.93 5.10
C PHE A 379 -15.29 -5.50 3.71
N ARG A 380 -14.53 -4.79 2.86
CA ARG A 380 -14.16 -5.24 1.51
C ARG A 380 -13.31 -6.51 1.50
N VAL A 381 -12.46 -6.72 2.52
CA VAL A 381 -11.70 -7.96 2.67
C VAL A 381 -12.65 -9.13 2.94
N PHE A 382 -13.58 -8.99 3.89
CA PHE A 382 -14.56 -10.04 4.21
C PHE A 382 -15.60 -10.28 3.12
N THR A 383 -15.90 -9.28 2.29
CA THR A 383 -16.84 -9.36 1.16
C THR A 383 -16.15 -9.33 -0.21
N ALA A 384 -14.87 -9.76 -0.27
CA ALA A 384 -14.03 -9.71 -1.46
C ALA A 384 -14.66 -10.21 -2.77
N PRO A 385 -15.51 -11.27 -2.81
CA PRO A 385 -16.13 -11.72 -4.05
C PRO A 385 -17.00 -10.66 -4.74
N PHE A 386 -17.53 -9.71 -3.97
CA PHE A 386 -18.46 -8.67 -4.43
C PHE A 386 -17.78 -7.34 -4.77
N HIS A 387 -16.47 -7.23 -4.57
CA HIS A 387 -15.72 -6.00 -4.77
C HIS A 387 -14.50 -6.24 -5.65
N LYS A 388 -14.13 -5.23 -6.43
CA LYS A 388 -12.79 -5.21 -7.02
C LYS A 388 -11.75 -5.19 -5.90
N VAL A 389 -10.72 -6.02 -6.03
CA VAL A 389 -9.62 -6.14 -5.06
C VAL A 389 -8.49 -5.21 -5.49
N GLY A 390 -8.24 -4.16 -4.73
CA GLY A 390 -7.10 -3.25 -4.89
C GLY A 390 -5.95 -3.60 -3.94
N PHE A 391 -4.86 -2.84 -4.03
CA PHE A 391 -3.63 -3.09 -3.26
C PHE A 391 -3.88 -3.15 -1.75
N ALA A 392 -4.55 -2.14 -1.20
CA ALA A 392 -4.85 -2.08 0.22
C ALA A 392 -5.66 -3.28 0.73
N ASP A 393 -6.56 -3.83 -0.10
CA ASP A 393 -7.44 -4.94 0.31
C ASP A 393 -6.64 -6.23 0.49
N PHE A 394 -5.80 -6.58 -0.49
CA PHE A 394 -5.01 -7.80 -0.37
C PHE A 394 -3.82 -7.62 0.58
N TRP A 395 -3.23 -6.42 0.65
CA TRP A 395 -2.16 -6.15 1.60
C TRP A 395 -2.65 -6.34 3.04
N LEU A 396 -3.86 -5.86 3.38
CA LEU A 396 -4.44 -6.06 4.71
C LEU A 396 -4.72 -7.55 4.97
N ALA A 397 -5.25 -8.28 3.99
CA ALA A 397 -5.45 -9.73 4.10
C ALA A 397 -4.12 -10.49 4.31
N ASP A 398 -3.02 -10.03 3.70
CA ASP A 398 -1.69 -10.56 3.94
C ASP A 398 -1.22 -10.31 5.38
N GLN A 399 -1.53 -9.15 5.97
CA GLN A 399 -1.27 -8.91 7.38
C GLN A 399 -2.07 -9.87 8.26
N LEU A 400 -3.35 -10.11 7.93
CA LEU A 400 -4.23 -11.01 8.70
C LEU A 400 -3.69 -12.46 8.75
N ASN A 401 -2.95 -12.91 7.75
CA ASN A 401 -2.33 -14.25 7.78
C ASN A 401 -1.28 -14.36 8.90
N SER A 402 -0.49 -13.30 9.09
CA SER A 402 0.49 -13.19 10.19
C SER A 402 -0.18 -12.85 11.54
N LEU A 403 -1.38 -12.28 11.52
CA LEU A 403 -2.19 -11.98 12.71
C LEU A 403 -3.25 -13.08 13.01
N SER A 404 -3.11 -14.27 12.44
CA SER A 404 -4.05 -15.38 12.63
C SER A 404 -4.25 -15.75 14.10
N VAL A 405 -3.19 -15.63 14.92
CA VAL A 405 -3.24 -15.85 16.38
C VAL A 405 -4.23 -14.91 17.06
N ILE A 406 -4.38 -13.66 16.60
CA ILE A 406 -5.36 -12.72 17.17
C ILE A 406 -6.79 -13.23 16.96
N LEU A 407 -7.09 -13.79 15.79
CA LEU A 407 -8.43 -14.35 15.52
C LEU A 407 -8.70 -15.59 16.38
N MET A 408 -7.68 -16.42 16.58
CA MET A 408 -7.74 -17.61 17.43
C MET A 408 -7.92 -17.25 18.91
N ASP A 409 -7.27 -16.18 19.37
CA ASP A 409 -7.40 -15.68 20.74
C ASP A 409 -8.75 -14.99 20.95
N LEU A 410 -9.28 -14.32 19.92
CA LEU A 410 -10.63 -13.76 19.94
C LEU A 410 -11.70 -14.86 20.02
N GLU A 411 -11.55 -15.93 19.24
CA GLU A 411 -12.43 -17.11 19.32
C GLU A 411 -12.37 -17.76 20.70
N TYR A 412 -11.16 -18.00 21.21
CA TYR A 412 -10.95 -18.50 22.56
C TYR A 412 -11.62 -17.60 23.61
N MET A 413 -11.42 -16.28 23.52
CA MET A 413 -12.03 -15.32 24.45
C MET A 413 -13.56 -15.43 24.43
N ILE A 414 -14.19 -15.44 23.25
CA ILE A 414 -15.64 -15.56 23.13
C ILE A 414 -16.13 -16.87 23.76
N CYS A 415 -15.46 -17.99 23.49
CA CYS A 415 -15.81 -19.28 24.05
C CYS A 415 -15.64 -19.29 25.58
N PHE A 416 -14.52 -18.79 26.08
CA PHE A 416 -14.19 -18.71 27.51
C PHE A 416 -15.25 -17.93 28.30
N TYR A 417 -15.61 -16.72 27.86
CA TYR A 417 -16.66 -15.92 28.51
C TYR A 417 -18.06 -16.52 28.41
N SER A 418 -18.30 -17.41 27.42
CA SER A 418 -19.61 -18.01 27.20
C SER A 418 -19.81 -19.30 27.99
N PHE A 419 -18.76 -20.09 28.17
CA PHE A 419 -18.89 -21.47 28.66
C PHE A 419 -17.97 -21.86 29.81
N GLU A 420 -16.78 -21.26 29.91
CA GLU A 420 -15.80 -21.65 30.95
C GLU A 420 -15.81 -20.71 32.16
N LEU A 421 -16.36 -19.50 32.01
CA LEU A 421 -16.38 -18.46 33.04
C LEU A 421 -17.62 -18.56 33.94
N LYS A 422 -17.39 -18.66 35.25
CA LYS A 422 -18.41 -18.56 36.31
C LYS A 422 -18.30 -17.24 37.06
N TRP A 423 -19.29 -16.36 36.90
CA TRP A 423 -19.27 -15.02 37.51
C TRP A 423 -19.48 -15.01 39.04
N ASP A 424 -20.04 -16.08 39.60
CA ASP A 424 -20.39 -16.25 41.00
C ASP A 424 -19.20 -16.65 41.89
N GLU A 425 -18.12 -17.18 41.33
CA GLU A 425 -16.93 -17.60 42.06
C GLU A 425 -15.85 -16.49 42.04
N SER A 426 -15.19 -16.24 43.19
CA SER A 426 -14.16 -15.18 43.30
C SER A 426 -12.93 -15.41 42.40
N LYS A 427 -12.63 -16.67 42.06
CA LYS A 427 -11.61 -17.06 41.07
C LYS A 427 -12.13 -17.08 39.62
N GLY A 428 -13.44 -16.99 39.42
CA GLY A 428 -14.10 -16.87 38.12
C GLY A 428 -14.12 -18.12 37.23
N LEU A 429 -13.49 -19.22 37.63
CA LEU A 429 -13.35 -20.43 36.81
C LEU A 429 -14.32 -21.52 37.28
N LEU A 430 -14.76 -22.39 36.37
CA LEU A 430 -15.41 -23.66 36.74
C LEU A 430 -14.56 -24.39 37.82
N PRO A 431 -15.16 -24.84 38.93
CA PRO A 431 -14.48 -25.70 39.89
C PRO A 431 -14.13 -27.01 39.17
N ASN A 432 -12.87 -27.44 39.27
CA ASN A 432 -12.37 -28.65 38.61
C ASN A 432 -13.32 -29.84 38.88
N ASP A 433 -14.14 -30.20 37.92
CA ASP A 433 -14.30 -31.62 37.66
C ASP A 433 -13.03 -32.03 36.89
N PRO A 434 -12.22 -33.00 37.35
CA PRO A 434 -11.13 -33.57 36.54
C PRO A 434 -11.60 -34.06 35.15
N GLN A 435 -12.91 -34.14 34.90
CA GLN A 435 -13.51 -34.46 33.60
C GLN A 435 -14.01 -33.26 32.77
N GLU A 436 -14.06 -32.02 33.28
CA GLU A 436 -14.50 -30.86 32.48
C GLU A 436 -13.27 -30.13 31.88
N PRO A 437 -12.97 -30.34 30.58
CA PRO A 437 -11.71 -29.89 29.99
C PRO A 437 -11.78 -28.43 29.58
N GLU A 438 -10.63 -27.74 29.59
CA GLU A 438 -10.34 -26.55 28.77
C GLU A 438 -10.66 -26.84 27.29
N PHE A 439 -11.92 -26.80 26.88
CA PHE A 439 -12.37 -27.27 25.58
C PHE A 439 -12.28 -26.15 24.54
N CYS A 440 -12.41 -24.88 24.97
CA CYS A 440 -12.31 -23.71 24.10
C CYS A 440 -10.95 -23.59 23.40
N HIS A 441 -9.89 -24.17 23.98
CA HIS A 441 -8.54 -24.15 23.40
C HIS A 441 -8.26 -25.33 22.46
N LYS A 442 -9.14 -26.33 22.38
CA LYS A 442 -8.91 -27.58 21.64
C LYS A 442 -9.49 -27.55 20.23
N TYR A 443 -8.86 -28.31 19.33
CA TYR A 443 -9.41 -28.53 17.98
C TYR A 443 -10.66 -29.41 17.97
N SER A 444 -10.93 -30.16 19.05
CA SER A 444 -12.13 -31.02 19.17
C SER A 444 -13.44 -30.22 19.11
N TYR A 445 -13.42 -28.94 19.48
CA TYR A 445 -14.54 -28.02 19.30
C TYR A 445 -14.83 -27.66 17.83
N GLY A 446 -13.92 -27.97 16.90
CA GLY A 446 -14.08 -27.78 15.45
C GLY A 446 -13.96 -26.32 14.97
N VAL A 447 -14.52 -25.35 15.71
CA VAL A 447 -14.52 -23.92 15.36
C VAL A 447 -13.10 -23.36 15.22
N ARG A 448 -12.18 -23.80 16.08
CA ARG A 448 -10.78 -23.36 16.09
C ARG A 448 -10.07 -23.56 14.74
N ALA A 449 -10.25 -24.72 14.10
CA ALA A 449 -9.67 -25.00 12.79
C ALA A 449 -10.24 -24.09 11.69
N ILE A 450 -11.54 -23.81 11.75
CA ILE A 450 -12.22 -22.91 10.81
C ILE A 450 -11.67 -21.49 10.96
N VAL A 451 -11.57 -20.98 12.19
CA VAL A 451 -11.07 -19.63 12.48
C VAL A 451 -9.62 -19.47 12.02
N GLN A 452 -8.78 -20.48 12.22
CA GLN A 452 -7.39 -20.47 11.74
C GLN A 452 -7.28 -20.35 10.22
N CYS A 453 -8.24 -20.92 9.48
CA CYS A 453 -8.27 -20.85 8.02
C CYS A 453 -8.82 -19.52 7.48
N ILE A 454 -9.48 -18.69 8.29
CA ILE A 454 -10.14 -17.46 7.82
C ILE A 454 -9.17 -16.53 7.06
N PRO A 455 -7.98 -16.18 7.57
CA PRO A 455 -7.07 -15.28 6.84
C PRO A 455 -6.63 -15.81 5.48
N ALA A 456 -6.32 -17.11 5.39
CA ALA A 456 -5.94 -17.76 4.15
C ALA A 456 -7.13 -17.83 3.18
N TRP A 457 -8.33 -18.09 3.69
CA TRP A 457 -9.57 -18.07 2.91
C TRP A 457 -9.86 -16.70 2.31
N LEU A 458 -9.76 -15.64 3.11
CA LEU A 458 -9.96 -14.25 2.66
C LEU A 458 -9.00 -13.90 1.51
N ARG A 459 -7.75 -14.33 1.61
CA ARG A 459 -6.79 -14.10 0.54
C ARG A 459 -7.04 -14.99 -0.67
N PHE A 460 -7.38 -16.26 -0.47
CA PHE A 460 -7.74 -17.19 -1.53
C PHE A 460 -8.88 -16.64 -2.41
N ILE A 461 -9.98 -16.19 -1.80
CA ILE A 461 -11.12 -15.62 -2.55
C ILE A 461 -10.76 -14.31 -3.25
N GLN A 462 -9.88 -13.48 -2.68
CA GLN A 462 -9.35 -12.30 -3.36
C GLN A 462 -8.54 -12.68 -4.61
N CYS A 463 -7.75 -13.76 -4.57
CA CYS A 463 -7.05 -14.27 -5.74
C CYS A 463 -8.02 -14.65 -6.86
N LEU A 464 -9.06 -15.41 -6.52
CA LEU A 464 -10.07 -15.86 -7.47
C LEU A 464 -10.85 -14.68 -8.06
N ARG A 465 -11.15 -13.67 -7.23
CA ARG A 465 -11.78 -12.44 -7.70
C ARG A 465 -10.90 -11.70 -8.71
N ARG A 466 -9.60 -11.55 -8.42
CA ARG A 466 -8.65 -10.94 -9.38
C ARG A 466 -8.56 -11.76 -10.67
N TYR A 467 -8.48 -13.08 -10.58
CA TYR A 467 -8.53 -13.95 -11.77
C TYR A 467 -9.78 -13.73 -12.62
N ARG A 468 -10.96 -13.61 -11.98
CA ARG A 468 -12.21 -13.34 -12.69
C ARG A 468 -12.18 -11.99 -13.40
N ASP A 469 -11.66 -10.96 -12.75
CA ASP A 469 -11.63 -9.59 -13.28
C ASP A 469 -10.61 -9.44 -14.41
N THR A 470 -9.43 -10.06 -14.28
CA THR A 470 -8.31 -9.89 -15.24
C THR A 470 -8.22 -10.98 -16.30
N ARG A 471 -8.87 -12.13 -16.07
CA ARG A 471 -8.74 -13.37 -16.86
C ARG A 471 -7.33 -13.96 -16.92
N ARG A 472 -6.46 -13.64 -15.95
CA ARG A 472 -5.06 -14.08 -15.93
C ARG A 472 -4.79 -15.16 -14.90
N ALA A 473 -4.45 -16.35 -15.37
CA ALA A 473 -4.11 -17.47 -14.48
C ALA A 473 -2.87 -17.13 -13.63
N PHE A 474 -1.83 -16.56 -14.22
CA PHE A 474 -0.68 -16.02 -13.50
C PHE A 474 -0.81 -14.49 -13.33
N PRO A 475 -0.56 -13.93 -12.13
CA PRO A 475 -0.12 -14.62 -10.90
C PRO A 475 -1.29 -15.14 -10.05
N HIS A 476 -2.54 -14.86 -10.42
CA HIS A 476 -3.68 -14.97 -9.49
C HIS A 476 -3.98 -16.40 -9.01
N LEU A 477 -4.13 -17.37 -9.91
CA LEU A 477 -4.43 -18.76 -9.53
C LEU A 477 -3.25 -19.43 -8.82
N VAL A 478 -2.02 -19.10 -9.22
CA VAL A 478 -0.81 -19.58 -8.53
C VAL A 478 -0.75 -19.02 -7.11
N ASN A 479 -1.10 -17.75 -6.92
CA ASN A 479 -1.21 -17.16 -5.59
C ASN A 479 -2.36 -17.79 -4.78
N ALA A 480 -3.48 -18.13 -5.42
CA ALA A 480 -4.55 -18.87 -4.76
C ALA A 480 -4.06 -20.23 -4.25
N GLY A 481 -3.26 -20.93 -5.07
CA GLY A 481 -2.57 -22.16 -4.70
C GLY A 481 -1.75 -22.00 -3.42
N LYS A 482 -0.96 -20.92 -3.30
CA LYS A 482 -0.19 -20.59 -2.09
C LYS A 482 -1.08 -20.58 -0.84
N TYR A 483 -2.17 -19.81 -0.80
CA TYR A 483 -3.01 -19.74 0.40
C TYR A 483 -3.84 -21.00 0.64
N SER A 484 -4.12 -21.79 -0.40
CA SER A 484 -4.82 -23.06 -0.23
C SER A 484 -4.02 -24.10 0.57
N THR A 485 -2.67 -23.99 0.57
CA THR A 485 -1.80 -24.87 1.37
C THR A 485 -2.12 -24.80 2.87
N THR A 486 -2.56 -23.64 3.36
CA THR A 486 -2.96 -23.45 4.76
C THR A 486 -4.16 -24.31 5.16
N PHE A 487 -5.09 -24.58 4.22
CA PHE A 487 -6.24 -25.44 4.54
C PHE A 487 -5.78 -26.84 4.90
N PHE A 488 -4.85 -27.40 4.12
CA PHE A 488 -4.29 -28.72 4.38
C PHE A 488 -3.47 -28.75 5.67
N THR A 489 -2.61 -27.76 5.92
CA THR A 489 -1.81 -27.72 7.16
C THR A 489 -2.70 -27.69 8.40
N VAL A 490 -3.75 -26.87 8.39
CA VAL A 490 -4.70 -26.77 9.50
C VAL A 490 -5.55 -28.03 9.63
N THR A 491 -6.06 -28.60 8.54
CA THR A 491 -6.82 -29.85 8.58
C THR A 491 -6.01 -30.97 9.24
N PHE A 492 -4.76 -31.18 8.82
CA PHE A 492 -3.94 -32.24 9.40
C PHE A 492 -3.45 -31.92 10.82
N ALA A 493 -3.22 -30.65 11.16
CA ALA A 493 -2.96 -30.24 12.55
C ALA A 493 -4.14 -30.56 13.47
N ALA A 494 -5.36 -30.26 13.03
CA ALA A 494 -6.59 -30.53 13.77
C ALA A 494 -6.86 -32.04 13.91
N LEU A 495 -6.69 -32.81 12.82
CA LEU A 495 -6.81 -34.27 12.84
C LEU A 495 -5.77 -34.91 13.77
N TYR A 496 -4.51 -34.49 13.70
CA TYR A 496 -3.48 -34.95 14.62
C TYR A 496 -3.85 -34.66 16.08
N SER A 497 -4.26 -33.42 16.40
CA SER A 497 -4.59 -33.03 17.76
C SER A 497 -5.79 -33.81 18.32
N THR A 498 -6.83 -34.03 17.52
CA THR A 498 -8.04 -34.76 17.93
C THR A 498 -7.78 -36.25 18.11
N HIS A 499 -7.04 -36.88 17.21
CA HIS A 499 -6.72 -38.30 17.29
C HIS A 499 -5.71 -38.60 18.41
N LYS A 500 -4.78 -37.67 18.67
CA LYS A 500 -3.86 -37.76 19.82
C LYS A 500 -4.62 -37.74 21.14
N GLU A 501 -5.63 -36.89 21.27
CA GLU A 501 -6.49 -36.84 22.47
C GLU A 501 -7.27 -38.14 22.67
N GLN A 502 -7.67 -38.80 21.58
CA GLN A 502 -8.38 -40.08 21.59
C GLN A 502 -7.45 -41.31 21.68
N ASN A 503 -6.13 -41.14 21.72
CA ASN A 503 -5.14 -42.23 21.61
C ASN A 503 -5.37 -43.14 20.39
N HIS A 504 -5.84 -42.58 19.26
CA HIS A 504 -6.14 -43.35 18.06
C HIS A 504 -4.86 -43.73 17.28
N SER A 505 -4.84 -44.91 16.64
CA SER A 505 -3.68 -45.41 15.87
C SER A 505 -3.23 -44.46 14.75
N ASP A 506 -4.20 -43.81 14.11
CA ASP A 506 -3.98 -42.96 12.94
C ASP A 506 -3.30 -41.63 13.28
N THR A 507 -3.10 -41.32 14.57
CA THR A 507 -2.39 -40.13 15.05
C THR A 507 -1.04 -39.95 14.36
N VAL A 508 -0.29 -41.04 14.17
CA VAL A 508 1.04 -41.01 13.54
C VAL A 508 0.95 -40.64 12.06
N VAL A 509 -0.07 -41.15 11.35
CA VAL A 509 -0.30 -40.83 9.93
C VAL A 509 -0.64 -39.36 9.77
N PHE A 510 -1.55 -38.82 10.59
CA PHE A 510 -1.90 -37.41 10.54
C PHE A 510 -0.74 -36.49 10.93
N PHE A 511 0.13 -36.92 11.85
CA PHE A 511 1.36 -36.20 12.16
C PHE A 511 2.27 -36.07 10.93
N TYR A 512 2.51 -37.17 10.19
CA TYR A 512 3.33 -37.12 8.97
C TYR A 512 2.72 -36.27 7.86
N LEU A 513 1.41 -36.38 7.65
CA LEU A 513 0.70 -35.54 6.68
C LEU A 513 0.77 -34.05 7.06
N TRP A 514 0.61 -33.73 8.35
CA TRP A 514 0.76 -32.37 8.84
C TRP A 514 2.15 -31.79 8.54
N VAL A 515 3.21 -32.52 8.89
CA VAL A 515 4.60 -32.11 8.62
C VAL A 515 4.84 -31.95 7.11
N PHE A 516 4.36 -32.88 6.28
CA PHE A 516 4.48 -32.81 4.83
C PHE A 516 3.85 -31.54 4.24
N PHE A 517 2.62 -31.21 4.65
CA PHE A 517 1.95 -29.99 4.18
C PHE A 517 2.58 -28.72 4.75
N CYS A 518 3.15 -28.75 5.98
CA CYS A 518 3.92 -27.63 6.52
C CYS A 518 5.16 -27.34 5.67
N ILE A 519 5.89 -28.38 5.22
CA ILE A 519 7.04 -28.22 4.32
C ILE A 519 6.61 -27.59 3.00
N ILE A 520 5.55 -28.09 2.37
CA ILE A 520 5.02 -27.53 1.11
C ILE A 520 4.62 -26.06 1.31
N SER A 521 3.83 -25.77 2.35
CA SER A 521 3.36 -24.44 2.65
C SER A 521 4.53 -23.47 2.86
N SER A 522 5.50 -23.82 3.71
CA SER A 522 6.65 -22.96 4.00
C SER A 522 7.50 -22.69 2.77
N CYS A 523 7.86 -23.73 1.99
CA CYS A 523 8.62 -23.56 0.76
C CYS A 523 7.90 -22.67 -0.24
N TYR A 524 6.59 -22.88 -0.44
CA TYR A 524 5.80 -22.09 -1.37
C TYR A 524 5.72 -20.62 -0.92
N THR A 525 5.41 -20.37 0.36
CA THR A 525 5.33 -18.99 0.87
C THR A 525 6.68 -18.28 0.86
N LEU A 526 7.78 -18.99 1.13
CA LEU A 526 9.12 -18.41 1.09
C LEU A 526 9.52 -18.02 -0.33
N ILE A 527 9.33 -18.91 -1.31
CA ILE A 527 9.60 -18.60 -2.72
C ILE A 527 8.75 -17.40 -3.17
N TRP A 528 7.50 -17.35 -2.71
CA TRP A 528 6.60 -16.25 -3.03
C TRP A 528 7.10 -14.93 -2.44
N ASP A 529 7.49 -14.91 -1.16
CA ASP A 529 8.00 -13.70 -0.51
C ASP A 529 9.23 -13.17 -1.23
N LEU A 530 10.24 -14.02 -1.45
CA LEU A 530 11.52 -13.59 -2.00
C LEU A 530 11.44 -13.23 -3.50
N LYS A 531 10.80 -14.07 -4.31
CA LYS A 531 10.76 -13.87 -5.77
C LYS A 531 9.63 -12.92 -6.17
N MET A 532 8.41 -13.17 -5.72
CA MET A 532 7.23 -12.46 -6.22
C MET A 532 6.96 -11.15 -5.47
N ASP A 533 6.94 -11.20 -4.14
CA ASP A 533 6.57 -10.03 -3.35
C ASP A 533 7.72 -9.02 -3.31
N TRP A 534 8.96 -9.49 -3.11
CA TRP A 534 10.14 -8.64 -3.02
C TRP A 534 10.84 -8.42 -4.37
N GLY A 535 10.59 -9.24 -5.39
CA GLY A 535 11.22 -9.07 -6.71
C GLY A 535 12.73 -9.38 -6.71
N LEU A 536 13.19 -10.30 -5.85
CA LEU A 536 14.59 -10.71 -5.80
C LEU A 536 14.87 -11.85 -6.80
N PHE A 537 16.14 -12.18 -6.96
CA PHE A 537 16.64 -13.16 -7.93
C PHE A 537 16.33 -12.80 -9.40
N ASP A 538 16.28 -11.50 -9.70
CA ASP A 538 16.20 -11.00 -11.07
C ASP A 538 17.47 -11.38 -11.84
N LYS A 539 17.30 -11.81 -13.09
CA LYS A 539 18.41 -12.15 -13.99
C LYS A 539 19.24 -10.93 -14.37
N ASN A 540 18.69 -9.72 -14.27
CA ASN A 540 19.34 -8.47 -14.62
C ASN A 540 19.94 -7.73 -13.41
N ALA A 541 20.24 -8.45 -12.32
CA ALA A 541 20.68 -7.89 -11.04
C ALA A 541 21.95 -7.00 -11.07
N GLY A 542 22.74 -7.04 -12.15
CA GLY A 542 23.98 -6.28 -12.27
C GLY A 542 24.94 -6.57 -11.11
N GLU A 543 25.33 -5.52 -10.37
CA GLU A 543 26.22 -5.61 -9.20
C GLU A 543 25.53 -6.07 -7.91
N ASN A 544 24.21 -6.24 -7.93
CA ASN A 544 23.43 -6.63 -6.75
C ASN A 544 23.15 -8.13 -6.76
N THR A 545 24.17 -8.96 -6.52
CA THR A 545 24.05 -10.43 -6.54
C THR A 545 22.80 -10.93 -5.80
N PHE A 546 21.95 -11.71 -6.50
CA PHE A 546 20.66 -12.23 -6.01
C PHE A 546 19.56 -11.21 -5.70
N LEU A 547 19.81 -9.92 -5.81
CA LEU A 547 18.79 -8.88 -5.67
C LEU A 547 18.35 -8.41 -7.06
N ARG A 548 17.53 -7.36 -7.11
CA ARG A 548 17.17 -6.65 -8.35
C ARG A 548 18.16 -5.53 -8.65
N GLU A 549 18.14 -5.06 -9.91
CA GLU A 549 18.98 -3.96 -10.39
C GLU A 549 18.77 -2.69 -9.55
N GLU A 550 17.52 -2.32 -9.29
CA GLU A 550 17.16 -1.10 -8.58
C GLU A 550 16.82 -1.35 -7.12
N ILE A 551 17.55 -0.68 -6.22
CA ILE A 551 17.31 -0.70 -4.78
C ILE A 551 17.19 0.74 -4.25
N VAL A 552 16.27 0.95 -3.32
CA VAL A 552 15.97 2.23 -2.68
C VAL A 552 16.64 2.31 -1.31
N TYR A 553 16.68 1.21 -0.55
CA TYR A 553 17.38 1.18 0.73
C TYR A 553 18.91 1.16 0.52
N PRO A 554 19.67 2.05 1.17
CA PRO A 554 21.07 2.33 0.82
C PRO A 554 22.03 1.18 1.12
N GLN A 555 21.74 0.35 2.14
CA GLN A 555 22.63 -0.73 2.56
C GLN A 555 22.11 -2.08 2.05
N LYS A 556 22.92 -2.77 1.24
CA LYS A 556 22.61 -4.14 0.75
C LYS A 556 22.39 -5.14 1.90
N ALA A 557 23.04 -4.90 3.04
CA ALA A 557 22.90 -5.72 4.24
C ALA A 557 21.43 -5.87 4.69
N TYR A 558 20.59 -4.85 4.53
CA TYR A 558 19.18 -4.93 4.92
C TYR A 558 18.44 -6.03 4.16
N TYR A 559 18.73 -6.23 2.88
CA TYR A 559 18.10 -7.26 2.05
C TYR A 559 18.56 -8.65 2.46
N TYR A 560 19.87 -8.85 2.62
CA TYR A 560 20.41 -10.16 3.01
C TYR A 560 19.94 -10.57 4.41
N CYS A 561 19.92 -9.63 5.38
CA CYS A 561 19.36 -9.90 6.71
C CYS A 561 17.88 -10.25 6.64
N ALA A 562 17.09 -9.56 5.80
CA ALA A 562 15.68 -9.87 5.62
C ALA A 562 15.45 -11.25 4.98
N ILE A 563 16.27 -11.66 4.00
CA ILE A 563 16.20 -13.01 3.42
C ILE A 563 16.45 -14.07 4.50
N ILE A 564 17.48 -13.89 5.33
CA ILE A 564 17.83 -14.85 6.39
C ILE A 564 16.72 -14.90 7.45
N GLU A 565 16.24 -13.74 7.89
CA GLU A 565 15.17 -13.62 8.88
C GLU A 565 13.86 -14.28 8.40
N ASP A 566 13.46 -14.03 7.15
CA ASP A 566 12.26 -14.64 6.58
C ASP A 566 12.41 -16.15 6.47
N VAL A 567 13.56 -16.68 6.01
CA VAL A 567 13.82 -18.12 5.99
C VAL A 567 13.67 -18.73 7.39
N ILE A 568 14.32 -18.15 8.41
CA ILE A 568 14.27 -18.69 9.78
C ILE A 568 12.82 -18.71 10.29
N LEU A 569 12.08 -17.61 10.13
CA LEU A 569 10.74 -17.50 10.69
C LEU A 569 9.68 -18.27 9.87
N ARG A 570 9.86 -18.43 8.55
CA ARG A 570 9.02 -19.30 7.71
C ARG A 570 9.13 -20.78 8.09
N PHE A 571 10.27 -21.20 8.65
CA PHE A 571 10.50 -22.55 9.17
C PHE A 571 10.43 -22.65 10.70
N ALA A 572 10.03 -21.58 11.41
CA ALA A 572 9.92 -21.56 12.86
C ALA A 572 9.00 -22.66 13.42
N TRP A 573 8.00 -23.09 12.66
CA TRP A 573 7.10 -24.18 13.04
C TRP A 573 7.86 -25.48 13.37
N THR A 574 9.04 -25.71 12.78
CA THR A 574 9.86 -26.90 13.07
C THR A 574 10.26 -26.97 14.54
N ILE A 575 10.67 -25.84 15.12
CA ILE A 575 11.01 -25.70 16.54
C ILE A 575 9.74 -25.85 17.39
N GLN A 576 8.66 -25.20 16.99
CA GLN A 576 7.39 -25.22 17.73
C GLN A 576 6.80 -26.64 17.83
N ILE A 577 6.77 -27.38 16.72
CA ILE A 577 6.32 -28.77 16.69
C ILE A 577 7.27 -29.65 17.49
N SER A 578 8.59 -29.51 17.32
CA SER A 578 9.58 -30.35 18.02
C SER A 578 9.47 -30.24 19.53
N ILE A 579 9.37 -29.03 20.07
CA ILE A 579 9.26 -28.82 21.52
C ILE A 579 7.88 -29.30 22.03
N THR A 580 6.80 -28.98 21.31
CA THR A 580 5.43 -29.35 21.72
C THR A 580 5.17 -30.85 21.63
N ALA A 581 5.78 -31.54 20.67
CA ALA A 581 5.65 -32.98 20.51
C ALA A 581 6.48 -33.77 21.53
N THR A 582 7.64 -33.25 21.95
CA THR A 582 8.57 -33.96 22.85
C THR A 582 8.31 -33.69 24.34
N THR A 583 7.72 -32.54 24.69
CA THR A 583 7.57 -32.13 26.08
C THR A 583 6.20 -32.49 26.64
N PHE A 584 6.16 -33.23 27.76
CA PHE A 584 4.92 -33.60 28.46
C PHE A 584 4.40 -32.53 29.43
N LYS A 585 5.11 -31.41 29.59
CA LYS A 585 4.67 -30.33 30.49
C LYS A 585 3.39 -29.69 29.93
N PRO A 586 2.36 -29.50 30.77
CA PRO A 586 1.15 -28.79 30.36
C PRO A 586 1.51 -27.35 29.95
N HIS A 587 0.74 -26.76 29.03
CA HIS A 587 0.84 -25.36 28.59
C HIS A 587 2.12 -24.94 27.85
N VAL A 588 3.05 -25.85 27.54
CA VAL A 588 4.23 -25.52 26.72
C VAL A 588 3.85 -24.93 25.37
N GLY A 589 2.76 -25.42 24.76
CA GLY A 589 2.21 -24.84 23.54
C GLY A 589 1.79 -23.37 23.68
N ASP A 590 1.26 -22.97 24.83
CA ASP A 590 0.87 -21.57 25.10
C ASP A 590 2.10 -20.67 25.21
N ILE A 591 3.16 -21.13 25.89
CA ILE A 591 4.43 -20.41 25.99
C ILE A 591 5.02 -20.20 24.59
N ILE A 592 5.11 -21.28 23.81
CA ILE A 592 5.65 -21.25 22.45
C ILE A 592 4.86 -20.28 21.57
N ALA A 593 3.53 -20.38 21.56
CA ALA A 593 2.69 -19.48 20.79
C ALA A 593 2.86 -18.01 21.22
N THR A 594 3.03 -17.75 22.52
CA THR A 594 3.26 -16.40 23.06
C THR A 594 4.62 -15.82 22.67
N VAL A 595 5.64 -16.66 22.46
CA VAL A 595 6.97 -16.24 22.00
C VAL A 595 7.05 -16.09 20.48
N PHE A 596 6.47 -17.01 19.72
CA PHE A 596 6.59 -17.05 18.26
C PHE A 596 5.57 -16.15 17.53
N ALA A 597 4.42 -15.84 18.13
CA ALA A 597 3.45 -14.96 17.50
C ALA A 597 3.99 -13.53 17.27
N PRO A 598 4.67 -12.89 18.26
CA PRO A 598 5.35 -11.61 18.03
C PRO A 598 6.40 -11.67 16.91
N LEU A 599 7.15 -12.79 16.82
CA LEU A 599 8.14 -12.98 15.76
C LEU A 599 7.47 -13.05 14.37
N GLU A 600 6.33 -13.72 14.22
CA GLU A 600 5.60 -13.73 12.95
C GLU A 600 5.07 -12.34 12.57
N VAL A 601 4.67 -11.51 13.55
CA VAL A 601 4.30 -10.10 13.31
C VAL A 601 5.53 -9.30 12.87
N PHE A 602 6.69 -9.52 13.49
CA PHE A 602 7.96 -8.90 13.10
C PHE A 602 8.39 -9.29 11.68
N ARG A 603 8.29 -10.57 11.30
CA ARG A 603 8.54 -11.06 9.94
C ARG A 603 7.71 -10.31 8.91
N ARG A 604 6.42 -10.15 9.20
CA ARG A 604 5.50 -9.40 8.34
C ARG A 604 5.88 -7.92 8.25
N PHE A 605 6.32 -7.32 9.34
CA PHE A 605 6.86 -5.95 9.37
C PHE A 605 8.08 -5.78 8.45
N VAL A 606 9.01 -6.74 8.46
CA VAL A 606 10.17 -6.75 7.54
C VAL A 606 9.68 -6.90 6.10
N TRP A 607 8.82 -7.88 5.84
CA TRP A 607 8.22 -8.12 4.51
C TRP A 607 7.55 -6.86 3.94
N ASN A 608 6.90 -6.05 4.77
CA ASN A 608 6.23 -4.81 4.36
C ASN A 608 7.21 -3.79 3.74
N PHE A 609 8.46 -3.71 4.18
CA PHE A 609 9.44 -2.79 3.59
C PHE A 609 9.77 -3.14 2.14
N PHE A 610 10.07 -4.40 1.87
CA PHE A 610 10.51 -4.85 0.55
C PHE A 610 9.34 -5.05 -0.41
N ARG A 611 8.16 -5.46 0.07
CA ARG A 611 6.94 -5.50 -0.74
C ARG A 611 6.59 -4.12 -1.28
N LEU A 612 6.56 -3.10 -0.42
CA LEU A 612 6.19 -1.74 -0.86
C LEU A 612 7.26 -1.10 -1.72
N GLU A 613 8.53 -1.41 -1.47
CA GLU A 613 9.60 -0.98 -2.36
C GLU A 613 9.45 -1.58 -3.76
N ASN A 614 9.15 -2.89 -3.86
CA ASN A 614 8.92 -3.53 -5.15
C ASN A 614 7.75 -2.89 -5.92
N GLU A 615 6.65 -2.65 -5.21
CA GLU A 615 5.49 -1.95 -5.76
C GLU A 615 5.83 -0.50 -6.19
N HIS A 616 6.66 0.19 -5.42
CA HIS A 616 7.13 1.53 -5.76
C HIS A 616 7.97 1.54 -7.02
N LEU A 617 8.92 0.61 -7.15
CA LEU A 617 9.78 0.49 -8.32
C LEU A 617 8.97 0.14 -9.58
N ASN A 618 7.95 -0.70 -9.46
CA ASN A 618 6.99 -0.94 -10.55
C ASN A 618 6.27 0.34 -10.97
N ASN A 619 5.80 1.16 -10.02
CA ASN A 619 5.20 2.46 -10.34
C ASN A 619 6.21 3.46 -10.95
N CYS A 620 7.48 3.42 -10.53
CA CYS A 620 8.57 4.21 -11.12
C CYS A 620 8.85 3.79 -12.57
N GLY A 621 8.85 2.48 -12.86
CA GLY A 621 9.00 1.95 -14.22
C GLY A 621 7.92 2.47 -15.17
N GLU A 622 6.69 2.64 -14.65
CA GLU A 622 5.54 3.16 -15.40
C GLU A 622 5.37 4.69 -15.33
N PHE A 623 6.25 5.39 -14.62
CA PHE A 623 6.14 6.83 -14.35
C PHE A 623 4.77 7.24 -13.76
N ARG A 624 4.15 6.34 -12.98
CA ARG A 624 2.83 6.55 -12.38
C ARG A 624 2.97 7.30 -11.05
N ALA A 625 2.73 8.60 -11.07
CA ALA A 625 2.86 9.46 -9.88
C ALA A 625 1.51 9.85 -9.23
N VAL A 626 0.39 9.50 -9.87
CA VAL A 626 -0.98 9.83 -9.42
C VAL A 626 -1.90 8.64 -9.62
N ARG A 627 -3.04 8.63 -8.93
CA ARG A 627 -4.05 7.58 -9.08
C ARG A 627 -4.83 7.75 -10.38
N ASP A 628 -5.08 6.63 -11.06
CA ASP A 628 -5.96 6.58 -12.22
C ASP A 628 -7.39 6.34 -11.74
N ILE A 629 -8.19 7.40 -11.75
CA ILE A 629 -9.61 7.34 -11.37
C ILE A 629 -10.41 7.52 -12.66
N SER A 630 -11.05 6.45 -13.11
CA SER A 630 -12.03 6.50 -14.20
C SER A 630 -13.44 6.49 -13.62
N VAL A 631 -14.33 7.31 -14.16
CA VAL A 631 -15.76 7.29 -13.80
C VAL A 631 -16.50 6.30 -14.69
N ALA A 632 -16.10 6.19 -15.96
CA ALA A 632 -16.48 5.09 -16.81
C ALA A 632 -15.84 3.77 -16.32
N PRO A 633 -16.57 2.63 -16.35
CA PRO A 633 -15.93 1.33 -16.23
C PRO A 633 -14.90 1.22 -17.36
N LEU A 634 -13.63 1.09 -17.00
CA LEU A 634 -12.53 0.88 -17.94
C LEU A 634 -12.89 -0.28 -18.87
N ASN A 635 -12.65 -0.12 -20.18
CA ASN A 635 -12.59 -1.28 -21.06
C ASN A 635 -11.57 -2.25 -20.45
N ALA A 636 -11.96 -3.53 -20.33
CA ALA A 636 -11.15 -4.54 -19.66
C ALA A 636 -9.70 -4.58 -20.20
N ASP A 637 -9.48 -4.18 -21.45
CA ASP A 637 -8.18 -4.18 -22.13
C ASP A 637 -7.18 -3.13 -21.57
N ASP A 638 -7.60 -1.90 -21.28
CA ASP A 638 -6.70 -0.83 -20.81
C ASP A 638 -6.27 -1.05 -19.35
N GLN A 639 -7.16 -1.60 -18.52
CA GLN A 639 -6.86 -1.89 -17.12
C GLN A 639 -6.17 -3.25 -16.95
N THR A 640 -6.52 -4.24 -17.77
CA THR A 640 -5.70 -5.44 -17.82
C THR A 640 -4.29 -5.03 -18.18
N LEU A 641 -4.03 -4.20 -19.20
CA LEU A 641 -2.68 -3.68 -19.56
C LEU A 641 -1.88 -3.21 -18.33
N LEU A 642 -2.45 -2.33 -17.51
CA LEU A 642 -1.82 -1.84 -16.26
C LEU A 642 -1.53 -2.97 -15.26
N GLU A 643 -2.49 -3.85 -15.01
CA GLU A 643 -2.32 -5.01 -14.12
C GLU A 643 -1.37 -6.06 -14.73
N GLN A 644 -1.23 -6.13 -16.08
CA GLN A 644 -0.27 -6.99 -16.77
C GLN A 644 1.17 -6.59 -16.51
N MET A 645 1.39 -5.29 -16.30
CA MET A 645 2.71 -4.69 -16.13
C MET A 645 3.15 -4.73 -14.67
N MET A 646 2.22 -4.63 -13.71
CA MET A 646 2.48 -4.75 -12.27
C MET A 646 2.92 -6.15 -11.82
N ASP A 647 2.47 -7.20 -12.52
CA ASP A 647 2.59 -8.60 -12.10
C ASP A 647 3.66 -9.39 -12.92
N GLN A 648 4.56 -8.73 -13.67
CA GLN A 648 5.63 -9.41 -14.45
C GLN A 648 6.71 -10.00 -13.53
N GLU A 649 7.18 -11.23 -13.83
CA GLU A 649 8.21 -11.93 -13.03
C GLU A 649 9.56 -11.18 -12.95
N ASP A 650 9.94 -10.46 -14.01
CA ASP A 650 11.22 -9.74 -14.11
C ASP A 650 11.06 -8.22 -13.89
N GLY A 651 9.88 -7.74 -13.46
CA GLY A 651 9.58 -6.30 -13.48
C GLY A 651 9.60 -5.70 -14.90
N VAL A 652 9.38 -4.39 -15.00
CA VAL A 652 9.28 -3.69 -16.30
C VAL A 652 10.69 -3.37 -16.82
N ARG A 653 11.05 -3.94 -17.98
CA ARG A 653 12.32 -3.64 -18.66
C ARG A 653 12.27 -2.25 -19.30
N ASN A 654 13.08 -1.31 -18.81
CA ASN A 654 13.32 -0.03 -19.47
C ASN A 654 13.95 -0.27 -20.86
N ARG A 655 13.23 0.11 -21.91
CA ARG A 655 13.71 0.30 -23.30
C ARG A 655 14.75 -0.73 -23.78
N GLN A 656 14.28 -1.87 -24.30
CA GLN A 656 14.95 -2.51 -25.44
C GLN A 656 13.95 -2.84 -26.55
N LYS A 657 14.40 -2.62 -27.79
CA LYS A 657 13.64 -2.69 -29.04
C LYS A 657 12.79 -3.96 -29.11
N ASN A 658 11.50 -3.76 -29.42
CA ASN A 658 10.48 -4.76 -29.74
C ASN A 658 11.05 -6.08 -30.29
N ARG A 659 11.06 -7.14 -29.48
CA ARG A 659 10.94 -8.49 -30.04
C ARG A 659 9.45 -8.80 -30.11
N SER A 660 8.95 -8.96 -31.34
CA SER A 660 7.58 -9.36 -31.62
C SER A 660 7.29 -10.70 -30.93
N TRP A 661 6.52 -10.68 -29.86
CA TRP A 661 5.93 -11.89 -29.29
C TRP A 661 4.86 -12.40 -30.27
N LYS A 662 5.10 -13.57 -30.88
CA LYS A 662 4.09 -14.25 -31.71
C LYS A 662 2.98 -14.75 -30.80
N TYR A 663 1.85 -14.04 -30.81
CA TYR A 663 0.63 -14.45 -30.13
C TYR A 663 -0.03 -15.58 -30.93
N ASN A 664 0.26 -16.83 -30.56
CA ASN A 664 -0.50 -17.98 -31.03
C ASN A 664 -1.69 -18.19 -30.09
N GLN A 665 -2.86 -17.66 -30.45
CA GLN A 665 -4.14 -18.28 -30.11
C GLN A 665 -5.27 -17.70 -30.97
N SER A 666 -5.69 -18.50 -31.94
CA SER A 666 -6.92 -18.36 -32.69
C SER A 666 -8.12 -18.62 -31.77
N ILE A 667 -8.86 -17.59 -31.37
CA ILE A 667 -10.22 -17.75 -30.87
C ILE A 667 -11.12 -16.86 -31.73
N SER A 668 -11.91 -17.50 -32.59
CA SER A 668 -12.94 -16.87 -33.38
C SER A 668 -14.06 -16.37 -32.46
N LEU A 669 -14.06 -15.09 -32.12
CA LEU A 669 -15.17 -14.45 -31.42
C LEU A 669 -16.31 -14.21 -32.43
N ARG A 670 -17.26 -15.15 -32.49
CA ARG A 670 -18.58 -14.96 -33.10
C ARG A 670 -19.22 -13.72 -32.44
N ARG A 671 -19.45 -12.66 -33.22
CA ARG A 671 -20.24 -11.50 -32.81
C ARG A 671 -21.63 -11.95 -32.36
N PRO A 672 -22.09 -11.60 -31.14
CA PRO A 672 -23.46 -11.85 -30.73
C PRO A 672 -24.40 -11.01 -31.59
N ARG A 673 -25.31 -11.67 -32.32
CA ARG A 673 -26.42 -11.00 -33.00
C ARG A 673 -27.36 -10.43 -31.94
N LEU A 674 -27.45 -9.11 -31.86
CA LEU A 674 -28.44 -8.41 -31.05
C LEU A 674 -29.84 -8.78 -31.55
N ALA A 675 -30.64 -9.34 -30.66
CA ALA A 675 -32.03 -9.69 -30.89
C ALA A 675 -32.89 -8.41 -30.99
N SER A 676 -33.55 -8.27 -32.12
CA SER A 676 -34.84 -7.60 -32.34
C SER A 676 -35.17 -6.37 -31.47
N GLN A 677 -34.95 -5.19 -32.03
CA GLN A 677 -35.89 -4.07 -31.83
C GLN A 677 -36.82 -4.03 -33.03
N SER A 678 -38.05 -4.51 -32.80
CA SER A 678 -39.17 -4.40 -33.71
C SER A 678 -39.90 -3.06 -33.51
N LYS A 679 -40.18 -2.39 -34.64
CA LYS A 679 -41.30 -1.45 -34.91
C LYS A 679 -41.25 -0.03 -34.31
N ALA A 680 -40.94 0.93 -35.18
CA ALA A 680 -41.77 2.11 -35.52
C ALA A 680 -41.15 2.76 -36.78
N ARG A 681 -41.64 2.43 -37.98
CA ARG A 681 -42.49 3.26 -38.86
C ARG A 681 -41.92 4.64 -39.24
N ASP A 682 -41.50 4.69 -40.50
CA ASP A 682 -41.76 5.73 -41.50
C ASP A 682 -41.30 7.17 -41.23
N THR A 683 -40.12 7.49 -41.75
CA THR A 683 -39.92 8.73 -42.50
C THR A 683 -39.10 8.44 -43.76
N LYS A 684 -39.82 8.18 -44.85
CA LYS A 684 -39.29 8.29 -46.22
C LYS A 684 -38.86 9.73 -46.45
N VAL A 685 -37.58 9.95 -46.70
CA VAL A 685 -37.12 11.06 -47.54
C VAL A 685 -36.29 10.41 -48.64
N LEU A 686 -36.99 10.13 -49.73
CA LEU A 686 -36.41 9.84 -51.04
C LEU A 686 -35.91 11.18 -51.58
N ILE A 687 -34.60 11.33 -51.72
CA ILE A 687 -34.03 12.23 -52.72
C ILE A 687 -33.33 11.31 -53.70
N GLU A 688 -33.98 11.15 -54.84
CA GLU A 688 -33.46 10.53 -56.04
C GLU A 688 -32.26 11.35 -56.50
N ASP A 689 -31.04 10.80 -56.36
CA ASP A 689 -29.94 11.21 -57.22
C ASP A 689 -29.92 10.21 -58.38
N THR A 690 -30.16 10.79 -59.54
CA THR A 690 -30.32 10.21 -60.86
C THR A 690 -29.17 9.30 -61.29
N ASP A 691 -29.58 8.19 -61.90
CA ASP A 691 -28.80 7.34 -62.79
C ASP A 691 -28.09 8.13 -63.90
N ASP A 692 -26.93 7.63 -64.32
CA ASP A 692 -26.42 7.57 -65.71
C ASP A 692 -25.11 6.76 -65.66
N GLU A 693 -25.16 5.44 -65.89
CA GLU A 693 -24.83 4.79 -67.17
C GLU A 693 -23.48 5.23 -67.75
N ALA A 694 -22.44 4.41 -67.63
CA ALA A 694 -22.06 3.34 -68.56
C ALA A 694 -21.31 3.84 -69.82
N ASN A 695 -20.07 3.35 -69.94
CA ASN A 695 -19.30 3.12 -71.17
C ASN A 695 -19.09 4.30 -72.15
N THR A 696 -17.92 4.94 -72.05
CA THR A 696 -16.79 4.76 -73.01
C THR A 696 -15.50 5.22 -72.37
#